data_AF-A0A2D7NL47-F1
#
_entry.id   AF-A0A2D7NL47-F1
#
_cell.length_a   1.000
_cell.length_b   1.000
_cell.length_c   1.000
_cell.angle_alpha   90.00
_cell.angle_beta   90.00
_cell.angle_gamma   90.00
#
_symmetry.space_group_name_H-M   'P 1'
#
loop_
_entity.id
_entity.type
_entity.pdbx_description
1 polymer ?
#
loop_
_entity_poly.entity_id
_entity_poly.type
_entity_poly.pdbx_seq_one_letter_code
_entity_poly.pdbx_strand_id
1 'polypeptide(L)'
;MNKTVRRAKRLDPGEVFAFDIRSSRLSFDNISSRYRRQLEDSWGTDARTKYESKVSQKMAAVIRQIRNRVPGIKIGVVGFPEVPTSSSTSGFNQNYSELLSAVDVFLPRLTAENSSPLGMESLMALAGDRPIMPASYQQSGFNESAASNTGDAGSENSSISVAEIEALLDALTSQEAINMMQTAWGTADSTWDFNGDGVVGGQDLAILLAYLGNLGEEANEADDNQDSGDSDGNTDDDPDIDPGVGGDFEEADSGSDSGNDENGNESDSEAGGDESSSGDGFGSDPNEAGGDGTDVGNDQNQVDDSGIGVLVPGSGFNGNYGNPMRVGSSASPGYGAKSIARWTEFPFITRSEDFYVTISAFHMTDIDRVEFILNGGEPTVTREVQPHPETGYAEYIAKIDVSELPTGINEIRAIVYPNHGIPRILQGAHNAPDLHRLNNGNQSFWFNYEPSPRTVRVGPNSQFSTIDEAISSMGSLITSGRIELEAGEYTWFKTNHSSLNNTDDNKVLTICAAPGVTRDEIILRGHTSMNAGAKYLSIHLKGMTIIAERPAASSSNGVVIRGTGAHNNRLFVEDIFFTSHSDGPIPGWASSDLPEVTKVLTNWSGGMWVKDMDFENFPGGISTVYLAKHTTFNRSSKDCWGQSPGAVINCFVDKHDHYNADHLMHPDIIHFHVNGDFIENRIFADITATNDYAQIGHLEWASKLSNFAFARWKIDARYASQSLNFNPDFDHLVMTDCTFRSCSVDFMNFNKRVLLRNLHTYKYRGNEVSSTFHPSTTIIDNVHFTVEHAGSPSWATHGPVNWAAPSPPAGSASDGTGQYISSLVQSESELTSWSLGNPNADDQTDHFYYDPALLDLRWWR
;
A
#
# COMPACT_ATOMS: atom_id res chain seq x y z
N MET A 1 -10.97 2.21 14.31
CA MET A 1 -11.09 3.56 14.92
C MET A 1 -11.19 4.67 13.88
N ASN A 2 -10.15 4.97 13.07
CA ASN A 2 -10.22 6.09 12.10
C ASN A 2 -11.33 5.92 11.04
N LYS A 3 -11.50 4.71 10.47
CA LYS A 3 -12.65 4.39 9.58
C LYS A 3 -14.01 4.61 10.28
N THR A 4 -14.12 4.21 11.56
CA THR A 4 -15.32 4.39 12.40
C THR A 4 -15.65 5.86 12.64
N VAL A 5 -14.63 6.68 12.95
CA VAL A 5 -14.78 8.13 13.18
C VAL A 5 -15.20 8.84 11.90
N ARG A 6 -14.66 8.48 10.73
CA ARG A 6 -15.09 9.04 9.45
C ARG A 6 -16.57 8.75 9.15
N ARG A 7 -17.05 7.55 9.45
CA ARG A 7 -18.48 7.20 9.30
C ARG A 7 -19.36 7.95 10.30
N ALA A 8 -18.92 8.07 11.55
CA ALA A 8 -19.61 8.79 12.62
C ALA A 8 -19.84 10.29 12.33
N LYS A 9 -18.91 10.95 11.62
CA LYS A 9 -19.04 12.37 11.21
C LYS A 9 -20.13 12.63 10.15
N ARG A 10 -20.72 11.59 9.57
CA ARG A 10 -21.73 11.70 8.49
C ARG A 10 -23.16 11.55 8.98
N LEU A 11 -23.37 11.38 10.29
CA LEU A 11 -24.70 11.19 10.86
C LEU A 11 -25.42 12.53 11.01
N ASP A 12 -26.70 12.54 10.66
CA ASP A 12 -27.56 13.70 10.87
C ASP A 12 -27.87 13.91 12.37
N PRO A 13 -28.16 15.14 12.81
CA PRO A 13 -28.59 15.41 14.17
C PRO A 13 -29.80 14.55 14.58
N GLY A 14 -29.58 13.66 15.56
CA GLY A 14 -30.60 12.73 16.07
C GLY A 14 -30.42 11.28 15.64
N GLU A 15 -29.53 11.00 14.69
CA GLU A 15 -29.18 9.62 14.33
C GLU A 15 -28.30 8.95 15.39
N VAL A 16 -28.45 7.62 15.50
CA VAL A 16 -27.73 6.80 16.49
C VAL A 16 -26.69 5.95 15.79
N PHE A 17 -25.43 6.15 16.13
CA PHE A 17 -24.35 5.26 15.73
C PHE A 17 -24.41 3.97 16.56
N ALA A 18 -24.87 2.89 15.95
CA ALA A 18 -25.04 1.60 16.64
C ALA A 18 -23.82 0.68 16.41
N PHE A 19 -23.20 0.24 17.50
CA PHE A 19 -22.26 -0.88 17.45
C PHE A 19 -23.03 -2.19 17.40
N ASP A 20 -23.00 -2.86 16.26
CA ASP A 20 -23.49 -4.23 16.19
C ASP A 20 -22.45 -5.19 16.74
N ILE A 21 -22.73 -5.69 17.93
CA ILE A 21 -21.86 -6.58 18.70
C ILE A 21 -22.46 -7.98 18.81
N ARG A 22 -23.49 -8.31 18.03
CA ARG A 22 -24.23 -9.58 18.16
C ARG A 22 -23.35 -10.81 17.87
N SER A 23 -22.31 -10.65 17.08
CA SER A 23 -21.27 -11.65 16.81
C SER A 23 -20.05 -11.49 17.73
N SER A 24 -20.05 -10.51 18.63
CA SER A 24 -18.94 -10.24 19.54
C SER A 24 -19.05 -11.04 20.83
N ARG A 25 -17.88 -11.26 21.42
CA ARG A 25 -17.66 -12.04 22.63
C ARG A 25 -17.81 -11.22 23.91
N LEU A 26 -18.84 -10.36 24.03
CA LEU A 26 -18.98 -9.54 25.24
C LEU A 26 -19.17 -10.40 26.49
N SER A 27 -20.12 -11.34 26.42
CA SER A 27 -20.39 -12.28 27.52
C SER A 27 -19.26 -13.30 27.65
N PHE A 28 -18.87 -13.58 28.89
CA PHE A 28 -17.91 -14.64 29.22
C PHE A 28 -18.37 -16.01 28.69
N ASP A 29 -19.68 -16.22 28.57
CA ASP A 29 -20.25 -17.47 28.04
C ASP A 29 -20.18 -17.58 26.51
N ASN A 30 -19.90 -16.48 25.82
CA ASN A 30 -19.74 -16.45 24.36
C ASN A 30 -18.28 -16.59 23.92
N ILE A 31 -17.32 -16.61 24.86
CA ILE A 31 -15.91 -16.88 24.54
C ILE A 31 -15.65 -18.38 24.38
N SER A 32 -14.62 -18.76 23.62
CA SER A 32 -14.29 -20.17 23.39
C SER A 32 -14.01 -20.89 24.71
N SER A 33 -14.40 -22.16 24.81
CA SER A 33 -14.22 -22.98 26.02
C SER A 33 -12.76 -23.11 26.46
N ARG A 34 -11.81 -22.97 25.52
CA ARG A 34 -10.36 -22.92 25.82
C ARG A 34 -9.97 -21.61 26.48
N TYR A 35 -10.37 -20.47 25.92
CA TYR A 35 -10.05 -19.17 26.48
C TYR A 35 -10.74 -18.97 27.84
N ARG A 36 -11.97 -19.48 27.97
CA ARG A 36 -12.69 -19.52 29.24
C ARG A 36 -11.92 -20.25 30.32
N ARG A 37 -11.46 -21.48 30.05
CA ARG A 37 -10.63 -22.25 30.97
C ARG A 37 -9.35 -21.52 31.34
N GLN A 38 -8.67 -20.90 30.39
CA GLN A 38 -7.48 -20.09 30.70
C GLN A 38 -7.77 -18.93 31.65
N LEU A 39 -8.90 -18.25 31.46
CA LEU A 39 -9.32 -17.17 32.35
C LEU A 39 -9.76 -17.73 33.73
N GLU A 40 -10.44 -18.87 33.77
CA GLU A 40 -10.80 -19.57 35.02
C GLU A 40 -9.56 -20.03 35.79
N ASP A 41 -8.55 -20.54 35.11
CA ASP A 41 -7.26 -20.93 35.71
C ASP A 41 -6.51 -19.69 36.24
N SER A 42 -6.54 -18.58 35.50
CA SER A 42 -5.79 -17.36 35.84
C SER A 42 -6.49 -16.50 36.90
N TRP A 43 -7.81 -16.41 36.86
CA TRP A 43 -8.61 -15.47 37.65
C TRP A 43 -9.53 -16.17 38.65
N GLY A 44 -9.56 -17.51 38.65
CA GLY A 44 -10.39 -18.31 39.54
C GLY A 44 -11.87 -18.09 39.31
N THR A 45 -12.64 -18.14 40.40
CA THR A 45 -14.10 -17.93 40.39
C THR A 45 -14.52 -16.54 39.90
N ASP A 46 -13.60 -15.57 39.88
CA ASP A 46 -13.87 -14.20 39.43
C ASP A 46 -13.69 -14.00 37.92
N ALA A 47 -13.32 -15.06 37.18
CA ALA A 47 -12.92 -14.95 35.78
C ALA A 47 -13.98 -14.24 34.91
N ARG A 48 -15.25 -14.58 35.12
CA ARG A 48 -16.40 -13.94 34.46
C ARG A 48 -16.45 -12.44 34.75
N THR A 49 -16.54 -12.06 36.02
CA THR A 49 -16.66 -10.66 36.43
C THR A 49 -15.49 -9.81 35.94
N LYS A 50 -14.26 -10.32 36.05
CA LYS A 50 -13.06 -9.60 35.57
C LYS A 50 -13.01 -9.47 34.05
N TYR A 51 -13.45 -10.49 33.32
CA TYR A 51 -13.53 -10.44 31.86
C TYR A 51 -14.53 -9.37 31.41
N GLU A 52 -15.77 -9.48 31.88
CA GLU A 52 -16.88 -8.63 31.46
C GLU A 52 -16.66 -7.17 31.86
N SER A 53 -16.12 -6.92 33.06
CA SER A 53 -15.74 -5.58 33.51
C SER A 53 -14.64 -4.95 32.64
N LYS A 54 -13.60 -5.72 32.28
CA LYS A 54 -12.54 -5.23 31.37
C LYS A 54 -13.05 -4.95 29.97
N VAL A 55 -13.95 -5.78 29.46
CA VAL A 55 -14.61 -5.56 28.16
C VAL A 55 -15.45 -4.29 28.21
N SER A 56 -16.23 -4.11 29.28
CA SER A 56 -17.03 -2.92 29.54
C SER A 56 -16.18 -1.63 29.53
N GLN A 57 -15.07 -1.63 30.27
CA GLN A 57 -14.09 -0.54 30.32
C GLN A 57 -13.53 -0.16 28.96
N LYS A 58 -13.11 -1.17 28.19
CA LYS A 58 -12.53 -0.95 26.85
C LYS A 58 -13.55 -0.38 25.88
N MET A 59 -14.77 -0.92 25.86
CA MET A 59 -15.83 -0.38 25.01
C MET A 59 -16.21 1.06 25.42
N ALA A 60 -16.35 1.32 26.72
CA ALA A 60 -16.61 2.67 27.22
C ALA A 60 -15.49 3.66 26.84
N ALA A 61 -14.23 3.22 26.85
CA ALA A 61 -13.09 4.03 26.39
C ALA A 61 -13.17 4.33 24.88
N VAL A 62 -13.54 3.35 24.05
CA VAL A 62 -13.73 3.55 22.60
C VAL A 62 -14.86 4.55 22.34
N ILE A 63 -16.01 4.41 23.02
CA ILE A 63 -17.13 5.34 22.90
C ILE A 63 -16.72 6.76 23.28
N ARG A 64 -16.00 6.94 24.40
CA ARG A 64 -15.46 8.24 24.81
C ARG A 64 -14.51 8.83 23.75
N GLN A 65 -13.61 8.02 23.19
CA GLN A 65 -12.71 8.48 22.12
C GLN A 65 -13.46 8.92 20.86
N ILE A 66 -14.56 8.24 20.52
CA ILE A 66 -15.39 8.64 19.39
C ILE A 66 -16.10 9.96 19.69
N ARG A 67 -16.68 10.12 20.88
CA ARG A 67 -17.29 11.40 21.30
C ARG A 67 -16.30 12.55 21.32
N ASN A 68 -15.07 12.31 21.77
CA ASN A 68 -14.02 13.33 21.74
C ASN A 68 -13.67 13.79 20.32
N ARG A 69 -13.95 12.96 19.30
CA ARG A 69 -13.69 13.27 17.88
C ARG A 69 -14.93 13.70 17.11
N VAL A 70 -16.12 13.38 17.62
CA VAL A 70 -17.43 13.72 17.06
C VAL A 70 -18.34 14.13 18.22
N PRO A 71 -18.21 15.38 18.71
CA PRO A 71 -19.05 15.88 19.79
C PRO A 71 -20.55 15.75 19.43
N GLY A 72 -21.38 15.41 20.42
CA GLY A 72 -22.84 15.32 20.23
C GLY A 72 -23.36 13.99 19.66
N ILE A 73 -22.50 13.12 19.13
CA ILE A 73 -22.92 11.82 18.57
C ILE A 73 -23.64 10.95 19.60
N LYS A 74 -24.81 10.41 19.21
CA LYS A 74 -25.55 9.42 20.00
C LYS A 74 -25.07 8.02 19.66
N ILE A 75 -24.67 7.26 20.67
CA ILE A 75 -24.11 5.93 20.50
C ILE A 75 -24.98 4.89 21.20
N GLY A 76 -25.31 3.83 20.47
CA GLY A 76 -25.98 2.64 20.99
C GLY A 76 -25.15 1.37 20.76
N VAL A 77 -25.49 0.31 21.48
CA VAL A 77 -24.85 -1.01 21.32
C VAL A 77 -25.94 -2.07 21.14
N VAL A 78 -25.98 -2.68 19.96
CA VAL A 78 -27.03 -3.65 19.59
C VAL A 78 -26.91 -4.92 20.42
N GLY A 79 -28.01 -5.35 21.01
CA GLY A 79 -28.06 -6.48 21.95
C GLY A 79 -27.75 -6.10 23.40
N PHE A 80 -27.55 -4.82 23.71
CA PHE A 80 -27.18 -4.34 25.03
C PHE A 80 -28.16 -3.25 25.55
N PRO A 81 -28.57 -3.28 26.82
CA PRO A 81 -28.26 -4.29 27.85
C PRO A 81 -28.91 -5.65 27.56
N GLU A 82 -28.43 -6.69 28.23
CA GLU A 82 -29.12 -7.99 28.22
C GLU A 82 -30.38 -7.90 29.08
N VAL A 83 -31.52 -8.32 28.53
CA VAL A 83 -32.80 -8.34 29.26
C VAL A 83 -32.85 -9.65 30.07
N PRO A 84 -33.00 -9.58 31.41
CA PRO A 84 -33.07 -10.78 32.23
C PRO A 84 -34.24 -11.68 31.82
N THR A 85 -33.95 -12.95 31.53
CA THR A 85 -34.97 -13.99 31.31
C THR A 85 -35.48 -14.59 32.63
N SER A 86 -34.78 -14.35 33.74
CA SER A 86 -35.09 -14.93 35.06
C SER A 86 -34.53 -14.07 36.20
N SER A 87 -34.96 -14.29 37.46
CA SER A 87 -34.46 -13.56 38.63
C SER A 87 -32.96 -13.76 38.92
N SER A 88 -32.28 -14.69 38.24
CA SER A 88 -30.84 -14.91 38.37
C SER A 88 -29.98 -14.07 37.40
N THR A 89 -30.58 -13.37 36.43
CA THR A 89 -29.83 -12.57 35.44
C THR A 89 -29.52 -11.14 35.91
N SER A 90 -29.96 -10.74 37.11
CA SER A 90 -29.73 -9.39 37.66
C SER A 90 -28.25 -9.05 37.87
N GLY A 91 -27.36 -10.04 37.89
CA GLY A 91 -25.91 -9.85 38.01
C GLY A 91 -25.19 -9.51 36.71
N PHE A 92 -25.74 -9.85 35.53
CA PHE A 92 -25.02 -9.69 34.26
C PHE A 92 -24.71 -8.22 33.98
N ASN A 93 -25.74 -7.36 33.99
CA ASN A 93 -25.58 -5.93 33.69
C ASN A 93 -24.71 -5.18 34.72
N GLN A 94 -24.53 -5.72 35.94
CA GLN A 94 -23.65 -5.10 36.95
C GLN A 94 -22.19 -5.08 36.52
N ASN A 95 -21.73 -6.12 35.81
CA ASN A 95 -20.36 -6.18 35.29
C ASN A 95 -20.12 -5.20 34.14
N TYR A 96 -21.18 -4.61 33.56
CA TYR A 96 -21.09 -3.68 32.44
C TYR A 96 -21.47 -2.24 32.81
N SER A 97 -21.37 -1.85 34.08
CA SER A 97 -21.75 -0.51 34.56
C SER A 97 -21.09 0.63 33.77
N GLU A 98 -19.81 0.49 33.39
CA GLU A 98 -19.11 1.51 32.62
C GLU A 98 -19.68 1.67 31.21
N LEU A 99 -19.88 0.55 30.49
CA LEU A 99 -20.51 0.56 29.17
C LEU A 99 -21.96 1.06 29.23
N LEU A 100 -22.72 0.66 30.27
CA LEU A 100 -24.04 1.21 30.53
C LEU A 100 -23.94 2.73 30.61
N SER A 101 -23.06 3.28 31.43
CA SER A 101 -22.91 4.74 31.56
C SER A 101 -22.44 5.43 30.27
N ALA A 102 -21.75 4.69 29.39
CA ALA A 102 -21.18 5.25 28.18
C ALA A 102 -22.18 5.36 27.02
N VAL A 103 -23.21 4.52 26.92
CA VAL A 103 -24.17 4.55 25.79
C VAL A 103 -25.31 5.55 26.01
N ASP A 104 -25.76 6.21 24.93
CA ASP A 104 -26.90 7.15 24.94
C ASP A 104 -28.24 6.43 24.76
N VAL A 105 -28.23 5.33 24.00
CA VAL A 105 -29.43 4.60 23.57
C VAL A 105 -29.25 3.12 23.83
N PHE A 106 -30.28 2.50 24.40
CA PHE A 106 -30.32 1.06 24.63
C PHE A 106 -30.97 0.36 23.45
N LEU A 107 -30.27 -0.66 22.93
CA LEU A 107 -30.71 -1.45 21.77
C LEU A 107 -30.81 -2.92 22.18
N PRO A 108 -31.63 -3.31 23.17
CA PRO A 108 -31.61 -4.64 23.75
C PRO A 108 -32.09 -5.70 22.76
N ARG A 109 -31.58 -6.94 22.91
CA ARG A 109 -32.10 -8.09 22.19
C ARG A 109 -33.36 -8.61 22.87
N LEU A 110 -34.52 -8.28 22.30
CA LEU A 110 -35.80 -8.83 22.73
C LEU A 110 -36.01 -10.20 22.09
N THR A 111 -35.92 -11.26 22.87
CA THR A 111 -36.48 -12.58 22.51
C THR A 111 -37.97 -12.61 22.85
N ALA A 112 -38.71 -13.58 22.31
CA ALA A 112 -40.13 -13.78 22.65
C ALA A 112 -40.36 -14.05 24.15
N GLU A 113 -39.33 -14.52 24.87
CA GLU A 113 -39.34 -14.72 26.32
C GLU A 113 -39.07 -13.40 27.09
N ASN A 114 -38.31 -12.47 26.49
CA ASN A 114 -37.92 -11.19 27.08
C ASN A 114 -38.95 -10.06 26.86
N SER A 115 -39.97 -10.28 26.03
CA SER A 115 -41.08 -9.34 25.86
C SER A 115 -42.12 -9.43 26.99
N SER A 116 -41.86 -10.25 28.02
CA SER A 116 -42.71 -10.30 29.21
C SER A 116 -42.72 -8.94 29.94
N PRO A 117 -43.82 -8.56 30.61
CA PRO A 117 -43.91 -7.31 31.37
C PRO A 117 -42.76 -7.12 32.37
N LEU A 118 -42.28 -8.21 32.99
CA LEU A 118 -41.17 -8.20 33.95
C LEU A 118 -39.81 -7.89 33.30
N GLY A 119 -39.57 -8.42 32.09
CA GLY A 119 -38.36 -8.11 31.32
C GLY A 119 -38.31 -6.63 30.94
N MET A 120 -39.45 -6.07 30.50
CA MET A 120 -39.57 -4.65 30.17
C MET A 120 -39.44 -3.75 31.40
N GLU A 121 -40.02 -4.12 32.54
CA GLU A 121 -39.89 -3.37 33.80
C GLU A 121 -38.42 -3.30 34.27
N SER A 122 -37.69 -4.42 34.19
CA SER A 122 -36.26 -4.48 34.51
C SER A 122 -35.41 -3.62 33.57
N LEU A 123 -35.76 -3.63 32.27
CA LEU A 123 -35.09 -2.84 31.25
C LEU A 123 -35.36 -1.34 31.43
N MET A 124 -36.60 -0.95 31.76
CA MET A 124 -36.97 0.44 32.07
C MET A 124 -36.21 0.95 33.30
N ALA A 125 -36.11 0.13 34.35
CA ALA A 125 -35.33 0.46 35.54
C ALA A 125 -33.84 0.68 35.21
N LEU A 126 -33.28 -0.11 34.29
CA LEU A 126 -31.88 0.04 33.87
C LEU A 126 -31.67 1.24 32.93
N ALA A 127 -32.64 1.52 32.05
CA ALA A 127 -32.55 2.61 31.08
C ALA A 127 -32.55 3.98 31.75
N GLY A 128 -33.31 4.14 32.83
CA GLY A 128 -33.56 5.46 33.40
C GLY A 128 -34.22 6.35 32.36
N ASP A 129 -33.63 7.52 32.10
CA ASP A 129 -34.14 8.48 31.10
C ASP A 129 -33.63 8.20 29.67
N ARG A 130 -32.84 7.15 29.46
CA ARG A 130 -32.28 6.85 28.12
C ARG A 130 -33.33 6.20 27.21
N PRO A 131 -33.38 6.58 25.92
CA PRO A 131 -34.25 5.92 24.96
C PRO A 131 -33.94 4.42 24.85
N ILE A 132 -35.00 3.61 24.87
CA ILE A 132 -34.95 2.18 24.53
C ILE A 132 -35.50 2.04 23.11
N MET A 133 -34.66 1.57 22.19
CA MET A 133 -35.05 1.28 20.81
C MET A 133 -35.18 -0.24 20.62
N PRO A 134 -36.42 -0.78 20.51
CA PRO A 134 -36.62 -2.21 20.33
C PRO A 134 -36.10 -2.68 18.97
N ALA A 135 -35.42 -3.83 18.94
CA ALA A 135 -34.80 -4.40 17.75
C ALA A 135 -35.76 -4.66 16.57
N SER A 136 -37.08 -4.63 16.78
CA SER A 136 -38.09 -4.71 15.71
C SER A 136 -38.00 -3.55 14.70
N TYR A 137 -37.36 -2.44 15.04
CA TYR A 137 -37.05 -1.36 14.11
C TYR A 137 -35.92 -1.70 13.11
N GLN A 138 -35.18 -2.80 13.31
CA GLN A 138 -34.01 -3.15 12.48
C GLN A 138 -34.32 -4.02 11.25
N GLN A 139 -35.54 -4.57 11.10
CA GLN A 139 -35.87 -5.45 9.97
C GLN A 139 -36.77 -4.84 8.90
N SER A 140 -37.45 -3.70 9.16
CA SER A 140 -38.42 -3.13 8.21
C SER A 140 -37.94 -1.90 7.43
N GLY A 141 -36.65 -1.53 7.51
CA GLY A 141 -36.16 -0.22 7.05
C GLY A 141 -35.15 -0.18 5.90
N PHE A 142 -34.79 -1.31 5.25
CA PHE A 142 -33.85 -1.31 4.11
C PHE A 142 -34.52 -1.66 2.77
N ASN A 143 -35.79 -1.26 2.60
CA ASN A 143 -36.42 -1.14 1.29
C ASN A 143 -36.82 0.32 1.09
N GLU A 144 -35.90 1.13 0.58
CA GLU A 144 -36.23 2.48 0.13
C GLU A 144 -36.98 2.37 -1.20
N SER A 145 -38.29 2.55 -1.14
CA SER A 145 -39.06 3.07 -2.26
C SER A 145 -39.48 4.52 -1.96
N ALA A 146 -39.35 5.33 -2.99
CA ALA A 146 -39.43 6.79 -3.01
C ALA A 146 -40.59 7.46 -2.25
N ALA A 147 -40.28 8.57 -1.56
CA ALA A 147 -41.12 9.76 -1.41
C ALA A 147 -40.27 10.90 -0.80
N SER A 148 -39.91 11.96 -1.54
CA SER A 148 -40.70 13.17 -1.82
C SER A 148 -40.81 14.17 -0.65
N ASN A 149 -40.01 15.24 -0.74
CA ASN A 149 -40.23 16.64 -0.31
C ASN A 149 -41.29 16.95 0.76
N THR A 150 -40.82 17.59 1.85
CA THR A 150 -41.39 18.85 2.38
C THR A 150 -40.29 19.64 3.10
N GLY A 151 -40.08 20.90 2.71
CA GLY A 151 -39.18 21.82 3.42
C GLY A 151 -39.80 22.42 4.68
N ASP A 152 -38.96 23.02 5.54
CA ASP A 152 -39.08 24.42 6.00
C ASP A 152 -37.94 24.78 7.00
N ALA A 153 -37.67 26.09 7.07
CA ALA A 153 -37.10 26.90 8.14
C ALA A 153 -35.57 26.94 8.35
N GLY A 154 -35.00 28.07 7.93
CA GLY A 154 -33.59 28.43 8.05
C GLY A 154 -33.13 28.74 9.47
N SER A 155 -31.90 28.30 9.73
CA SER A 155 -30.99 28.85 10.72
C SER A 155 -29.87 29.50 9.93
N GLU A 156 -29.90 30.83 9.78
CA GLU A 156 -28.76 31.58 9.28
C GLU A 156 -27.65 31.49 10.33
N ASN A 157 -26.76 30.51 10.21
CA ASN A 157 -25.46 30.55 10.87
C ASN A 157 -24.66 31.65 10.15
N SER A 158 -24.68 32.86 10.69
CA SER A 158 -23.89 33.97 10.16
C SER A 158 -22.42 33.72 10.46
N SER A 159 -21.67 33.21 9.50
CA SER A 159 -20.21 33.24 9.52
C SER A 159 -19.75 34.70 9.61
N ILE A 160 -18.82 35.00 10.53
CA ILE A 160 -18.22 36.33 10.65
C ILE A 160 -17.53 36.69 9.32
N SER A 161 -17.74 37.93 8.84
CA SER A 161 -17.13 38.39 7.60
C SER A 161 -15.64 38.73 7.79
N VAL A 162 -14.84 38.65 6.72
CA VAL A 162 -13.40 39.00 6.78
C VAL A 162 -13.19 40.38 7.40
N ALA A 163 -13.99 41.38 7.02
CA ALA A 163 -13.94 42.75 7.56
C ALA A 163 -14.15 42.82 9.09
N GLU A 164 -14.96 41.92 9.65
CA GLU A 164 -15.17 41.82 11.11
C GLU A 164 -13.98 41.14 11.81
N ILE A 165 -13.32 40.20 11.13
CA ILE A 165 -12.05 39.60 11.60
C ILE A 165 -10.95 40.68 11.63
N GLU A 166 -10.84 41.51 10.59
CA GLU A 166 -9.82 42.59 10.55
C GLU A 166 -10.05 43.59 11.69
N ALA A 167 -11.30 44.03 11.89
CA ALA A 167 -11.64 44.96 12.96
C ALA A 167 -11.40 44.39 14.37
N LEU A 168 -11.54 43.08 14.55
CA LEU A 168 -11.22 42.39 15.80
C LEU A 168 -9.71 42.33 16.05
N LEU A 169 -8.92 42.11 15.00
CA LEU A 169 -7.48 41.88 15.09
C LEU A 169 -6.64 43.17 15.02
N ASP A 170 -7.17 44.27 14.49
CA ASP A 170 -6.52 45.59 14.43
C ASP A 170 -6.07 46.12 15.82
N ALA A 171 -6.65 45.60 16.90
CA ALA A 171 -6.33 45.98 18.28
C ALA A 171 -5.46 44.96 19.03
N LEU A 172 -5.07 43.84 18.40
CA LEU A 172 -4.39 42.72 19.05
C LEU A 172 -3.10 42.35 18.30
N THR A 173 -2.03 42.06 19.03
CA THR A 173 -0.89 41.36 18.43
C THR A 173 -1.26 39.92 18.06
N SER A 174 -0.57 39.30 17.09
CA SER A 174 -0.79 37.90 16.69
C SER A 174 -0.77 36.94 17.90
N GLN A 175 0.11 37.19 18.86
CA GLN A 175 0.22 36.40 20.08
C GLN A 175 -0.98 36.62 21.03
N GLU A 176 -1.49 37.85 21.15
CA GLU A 176 -2.68 38.13 21.95
C GLU A 176 -3.93 37.50 21.34
N ALA A 177 -4.09 37.56 20.02
CA ALA A 177 -5.19 36.91 19.31
C ALA A 177 -5.20 35.39 19.54
N ILE A 178 -4.05 34.73 19.41
CA ILE A 178 -3.92 33.28 19.69
C ILE A 178 -4.25 32.97 21.15
N ASN A 179 -3.77 33.77 22.10
CA ASN A 179 -4.05 33.54 23.53
C ASN A 179 -5.54 33.72 23.88
N MET A 180 -6.20 34.71 23.27
CA MET A 180 -7.64 34.93 23.45
C MET A 180 -8.46 33.80 22.83
N MET A 181 -8.09 33.34 21.64
CA MET A 181 -8.70 32.19 20.99
C MET A 181 -8.55 30.89 21.81
N GLN A 182 -7.35 30.64 22.35
CA GLN A 182 -7.10 29.50 23.23
C GLN A 182 -7.96 29.55 24.50
N THR A 183 -8.26 30.75 25.00
CA THR A 183 -9.16 30.94 26.15
C THR A 183 -10.61 30.62 25.79
N ALA A 184 -11.01 30.89 24.54
CA ALA A 184 -12.34 30.59 24.01
C ALA A 184 -12.48 29.14 23.50
N TRP A 185 -11.40 28.35 23.47
CA TRP A 185 -11.38 27.01 22.89
C TRP A 185 -12.44 26.07 23.49
N GLY A 186 -13.27 25.50 22.63
CA GLY A 186 -14.36 24.61 23.03
C GLY A 186 -15.59 25.31 23.62
N THR A 187 -15.64 26.65 23.57
CA THR A 187 -16.82 27.44 23.97
C THR A 187 -17.62 27.90 22.74
N ALA A 188 -18.86 28.36 22.95
CA ALA A 188 -19.70 28.97 21.91
C ALA A 188 -19.49 30.49 21.83
N ASP A 189 -18.25 30.95 22.02
CA ASP A 189 -17.92 32.37 21.94
C ASP A 189 -17.97 32.83 20.48
N SER A 190 -19.04 33.55 20.14
CA SER A 190 -19.28 34.05 18.79
C SER A 190 -18.22 35.02 18.27
N THR A 191 -17.35 35.55 19.12
CA THR A 191 -16.23 36.41 18.70
C THR A 191 -15.08 35.60 18.10
N TRP A 192 -14.90 34.34 18.52
CA TRP A 192 -13.79 33.48 18.10
C TRP A 192 -14.24 32.26 17.27
N ASP A 193 -15.55 32.11 17.06
CA ASP A 193 -16.19 31.11 16.21
C ASP A 193 -16.36 31.68 14.79
N PHE A 194 -15.26 31.69 14.05
CA PHE A 194 -15.17 32.31 12.73
C PHE A 194 -15.97 31.57 11.66
N ASN A 195 -16.12 30.24 11.78
CA ASN A 195 -16.93 29.47 10.85
C ASN A 195 -18.43 29.43 11.23
N GLY A 196 -18.81 29.92 12.42
CA GLY A 196 -20.18 29.99 12.91
C GLY A 196 -20.80 28.61 13.18
N ASP A 197 -19.99 27.62 13.54
CA ASP A 197 -20.46 26.25 13.80
C ASP A 197 -20.93 26.04 15.25
N GLY A 198 -20.82 27.09 16.08
CA GLY A 198 -21.24 27.12 17.48
C GLY A 198 -20.15 26.69 18.46
N VAL A 199 -18.92 26.40 18.00
CA VAL A 199 -17.79 26.07 18.88
C VAL A 199 -16.44 26.53 18.35
N VAL A 200 -15.71 27.33 19.14
CA VAL A 200 -14.34 27.73 18.81
C VAL A 200 -13.42 26.51 18.80
N GLY A 201 -12.85 26.17 17.64
CA GLY A 201 -12.03 24.98 17.47
C GLY A 201 -10.95 25.08 16.40
N GLY A 202 -10.54 23.91 15.91
CA GLY A 202 -9.42 23.81 14.97
C GLY A 202 -9.69 24.45 13.61
N GLN A 203 -10.95 24.57 13.19
CA GLN A 203 -11.31 25.26 11.94
C GLN A 203 -11.18 26.76 12.08
N ASP A 204 -11.65 27.31 13.20
CA ASP A 204 -11.47 28.74 13.50
C ASP A 204 -9.99 29.08 13.64
N LEU A 205 -9.19 28.20 14.24
CA LEU A 205 -7.76 28.41 14.38
C LEU A 205 -7.08 28.44 13.02
N ALA A 206 -7.50 27.56 12.11
CA ALA A 206 -7.00 27.58 10.74
C ALA A 206 -7.36 28.88 10.02
N ILE A 207 -8.58 29.40 10.22
CA ILE A 207 -9.02 30.70 9.67
C ILE A 207 -8.17 31.85 10.25
N LEU A 208 -7.94 31.87 11.57
CA LEU A 208 -7.10 32.87 12.24
C LEU A 208 -5.65 32.82 11.75
N LEU A 209 -5.05 31.64 11.65
CA LEU A 209 -3.67 31.46 11.21
C LEU A 209 -3.50 31.81 9.73
N ALA A 210 -4.47 31.48 8.88
CA ALA A 210 -4.47 31.90 7.48
C ALA A 210 -4.50 33.44 7.37
N TYR A 211 -5.30 34.11 8.22
CA TYR A 211 -5.36 35.56 8.24
C TYR A 211 -4.06 36.20 8.76
N LEU A 212 -3.51 35.70 9.87
CA LEU A 212 -2.25 36.19 10.44
C LEU A 212 -1.04 35.92 9.52
N GLY A 213 -1.07 34.83 8.75
CA GLY A 213 -0.06 34.53 7.74
C GLY A 213 0.01 35.57 6.63
N ASN A 214 -1.15 36.09 6.20
CA ASN A 214 -1.21 37.14 5.17
C ASN A 214 -0.76 38.52 5.66
N LEU A 215 -0.78 38.79 6.97
CA LEU A 215 -0.30 40.06 7.55
C LEU A 215 1.23 40.10 7.78
N GLY A 216 1.90 38.94 7.72
CA GLY A 216 3.33 38.81 8.00
C GLY A 216 4.26 39.23 6.86
N GLU A 217 3.74 39.44 5.65
CA GLU A 217 4.54 39.76 4.46
C GLU A 217 5.03 41.23 4.41
N GLU A 218 4.44 42.16 5.18
CA GLU A 218 4.75 43.59 5.05
C GLU A 218 5.72 44.17 6.13
N ALA A 219 6.18 43.40 7.12
CA ALA A 219 6.76 44.00 8.34
C ALA A 219 8.23 43.68 8.69
N ASN A 220 8.98 42.85 7.94
CA ASN A 220 10.32 42.40 8.38
C ASN A 220 11.47 42.70 7.39
N GLU A 221 11.60 43.95 6.96
CA GLU A 221 12.86 44.50 6.45
C GLU A 221 13.53 45.42 7.51
N ALA A 222 14.22 44.85 8.50
CA ALA A 222 15.28 45.54 9.25
C ALA A 222 16.05 44.57 10.16
N ASP A 223 17.39 44.69 10.15
CA ASP A 223 18.38 44.02 11.00
C ASP A 223 18.67 42.53 10.73
N ASP A 224 19.72 42.26 9.96
CA ASP A 224 20.99 41.82 10.57
C ASP A 224 22.12 41.71 9.53
N ASN A 225 23.21 42.44 9.79
CA ASN A 225 24.40 42.54 8.94
C ASN A 225 25.66 42.30 9.79
N GLN A 226 26.19 41.07 9.81
CA GLN A 226 27.55 40.69 10.25
C GLN A 226 27.95 39.41 9.49
N ASP A 227 28.78 39.46 8.45
CA ASP A 227 30.25 39.60 8.42
C ASP A 227 31.05 38.48 9.12
N SER A 228 31.47 37.49 8.31
CA SER A 228 32.76 36.78 8.34
C SER A 228 32.74 35.76 7.19
N GLY A 229 33.63 35.68 6.20
CA GLY A 229 35.04 36.05 6.14
C GLY A 229 35.80 34.82 5.62
N ASP A 230 36.27 34.90 4.37
CA ASP A 230 37.39 34.20 3.71
C ASP A 230 37.84 32.79 4.16
N SER A 231 37.96 31.88 3.19
CA SER A 231 39.29 31.34 2.82
C SER A 231 39.27 30.56 1.50
N ASP A 232 39.98 31.10 0.52
CA ASP A 232 40.53 30.41 -0.65
C ASP A 232 41.44 29.23 -0.27
N GLY A 233 41.64 28.28 -1.20
CA GLY A 233 42.95 27.65 -1.33
C GLY A 233 43.02 26.22 -1.84
N ASN A 234 43.62 26.10 -3.02
CA ASN A 234 44.47 25.02 -3.51
C ASN A 234 43.87 23.84 -4.31
N THR A 235 44.01 24.01 -5.63
CA THR A 235 44.71 23.12 -6.58
C THR A 235 45.65 22.09 -5.95
N ASP A 236 45.62 20.86 -6.46
CA ASP A 236 46.83 20.14 -6.87
C ASP A 236 46.50 19.04 -7.90
N ASP A 237 47.24 19.11 -9.01
CA ASP A 237 47.37 18.15 -10.08
C ASP A 237 48.02 16.85 -9.59
N ASP A 238 47.55 15.68 -10.05
CA ASP A 238 48.46 14.53 -10.23
C ASP A 238 47.95 13.55 -11.33
N PRO A 239 48.73 13.31 -12.40
CA PRO A 239 48.40 12.33 -13.43
C PRO A 239 49.31 11.10 -13.34
N ASP A 240 48.79 9.96 -12.91
CA ASP A 240 49.50 8.68 -13.03
C ASP A 240 48.80 7.69 -13.96
N ILE A 241 49.47 7.52 -15.11
CA ILE A 241 49.29 6.51 -16.12
C ILE A 241 50.22 5.34 -15.74
N ASP A 242 49.68 4.12 -15.63
CA ASP A 242 50.48 2.89 -15.76
C ASP A 242 49.72 1.86 -16.64
N PRO A 243 50.33 1.33 -17.72
CA PRO A 243 49.68 0.41 -18.63
C PRO A 243 50.02 -1.06 -18.33
N GLY A 244 48.99 -1.90 -18.46
CA GLY A 244 49.16 -3.23 -19.04
C GLY A 244 48.97 -4.41 -18.09
N VAL A 245 47.88 -5.15 -18.29
CA VAL A 245 47.87 -6.62 -18.21
C VAL A 245 46.87 -7.13 -19.24
N GLY A 246 47.39 -7.85 -20.23
CA GLY A 246 46.62 -8.61 -21.21
C GLY A 246 46.01 -9.88 -20.60
N GLY A 247 44.89 -10.31 -21.16
CA GLY A 247 44.21 -11.54 -20.81
C GLY A 247 43.14 -11.84 -21.85
N ASP A 248 43.55 -12.54 -22.90
CA ASP A 248 42.68 -13.10 -23.93
C ASP A 248 41.63 -14.03 -23.32
N PHE A 249 40.36 -13.78 -23.62
CA PHE A 249 39.29 -14.77 -23.54
C PHE A 249 38.61 -14.80 -24.90
N GLU A 250 39.03 -15.76 -25.72
CA GLU A 250 38.32 -16.19 -26.93
C GLU A 250 37.03 -16.90 -26.51
N GLU A 251 35.87 -16.31 -26.76
CA GLU A 251 34.62 -17.07 -26.87
C GLU A 251 34.43 -17.49 -28.32
N ALA A 252 34.48 -18.81 -28.50
CA ALA A 252 34.17 -19.49 -29.75
C ALA A 252 32.66 -19.41 -30.02
N ASP A 253 32.28 -18.66 -31.04
CA ASP A 253 30.97 -18.77 -31.67
C ASP A 253 31.10 -19.61 -32.95
N SER A 254 30.38 -20.73 -32.98
CA SER A 254 30.33 -21.61 -34.15
C SER A 254 28.94 -22.24 -34.30
N GLY A 255 28.28 -21.92 -35.41
CA GLY A 255 27.12 -22.66 -35.92
C GLY A 255 26.05 -21.74 -36.50
N SER A 256 26.31 -21.07 -37.63
CA SER A 256 25.88 -21.53 -38.96
C SER A 256 24.44 -22.06 -39.01
N ASP A 257 23.51 -21.24 -39.50
CA ASP A 257 22.61 -21.73 -40.54
C ASP A 257 22.21 -20.63 -41.54
N SER A 258 22.16 -21.11 -42.76
CA SER A 258 22.08 -20.49 -44.06
C SER A 258 20.65 -20.18 -44.50
N GLY A 259 20.45 -19.15 -45.33
CA GLY A 259 19.20 -19.05 -46.10
C GLY A 259 18.90 -17.71 -46.76
N ASN A 260 19.46 -17.52 -47.95
CA ASN A 260 18.92 -16.83 -49.13
C ASN A 260 18.57 -15.33 -49.10
N ASP A 261 19.37 -14.58 -49.87
CA ASP A 261 18.99 -13.87 -51.12
C ASP A 261 17.66 -13.10 -51.15
N GLU A 262 17.72 -11.77 -51.37
CA GLU A 262 17.63 -11.19 -52.71
C GLU A 262 17.65 -9.64 -52.69
N ASN A 263 18.56 -9.08 -53.49
CA ASN A 263 18.41 -7.92 -54.39
C ASN A 263 18.06 -6.50 -53.89
N GLY A 264 18.95 -5.57 -54.25
CA GLY A 264 18.70 -4.13 -54.42
C GLY A 264 19.90 -3.29 -53.97
N ASN A 265 21.03 -3.26 -54.69
CA ASN A 265 21.28 -2.42 -55.86
C ASN A 265 20.79 -0.97 -55.70
N GLU A 266 21.65 -0.08 -55.22
CA GLU A 266 21.85 1.24 -55.82
C GLU A 266 23.18 1.86 -55.38
N SER A 267 23.69 2.70 -56.27
CA SER A 267 25.08 2.91 -56.62
C SER A 267 25.67 4.18 -56.04
N ASP A 268 27.00 4.13 -55.84
CA ASP A 268 27.99 5.19 -55.94
C ASP A 268 27.54 6.53 -56.54
N SER A 269 27.89 7.64 -55.87
CA SER A 269 28.70 8.68 -56.54
C SER A 269 29.40 9.58 -55.52
N GLU A 270 30.63 9.89 -55.89
CA GLU A 270 31.67 10.58 -55.14
C GLU A 270 31.50 12.12 -55.09
N ALA A 271 32.33 12.70 -54.22
CA ALA A 271 33.15 13.91 -54.45
C ALA A 271 32.54 15.31 -54.23
N GLY A 272 33.12 15.97 -53.21
CA GLY A 272 33.88 17.21 -53.41
C GLY A 272 33.14 18.53 -53.12
N GLY A 273 33.69 19.32 -52.19
CA GLY A 273 33.23 20.69 -51.95
C GLY A 273 33.87 21.35 -50.74
N ASP A 274 35.16 21.62 -50.87
CA ASP A 274 35.99 22.46 -49.99
C ASP A 274 35.62 23.94 -50.22
N GLU A 275 35.28 24.73 -49.19
CA GLU A 275 35.46 26.19 -49.20
C GLU A 275 35.73 26.75 -47.79
N SER A 276 36.92 27.32 -47.68
CA SER A 276 37.45 28.19 -46.64
C SER A 276 36.74 29.54 -46.57
N SER A 277 36.58 30.09 -45.36
CA SER A 277 36.46 31.54 -45.16
C SER A 277 37.18 31.96 -43.89
N SER A 278 38.29 32.65 -44.09
CA SER A 278 39.06 33.44 -43.14
C SER A 278 38.51 34.86 -43.07
N GLY A 279 38.61 35.49 -41.90
CA GLY A 279 38.23 36.89 -41.70
C GLY A 279 38.71 37.45 -40.37
N ASP A 280 39.99 37.83 -40.32
CA ASP A 280 40.58 38.65 -39.26
C ASP A 280 40.06 40.10 -39.32
N GLY A 281 39.87 40.73 -38.16
CA GLY A 281 39.52 42.15 -38.06
C GLY A 281 39.79 42.73 -36.68
N PHE A 282 40.99 43.26 -36.47
CA PHE A 282 41.43 44.06 -35.32
C PHE A 282 40.62 45.36 -35.14
N GLY A 283 40.41 45.79 -33.89
CA GLY A 283 39.92 47.14 -33.56
C GLY A 283 39.76 47.45 -32.06
N SER A 284 40.81 48.03 -31.49
CA SER A 284 41.01 48.71 -30.18
C SER A 284 39.86 49.51 -29.53
N ASP A 285 39.68 49.30 -28.19
CA ASP A 285 39.61 50.21 -27.00
C ASP A 285 39.18 51.70 -27.13
N PRO A 286 38.78 52.44 -26.05
CA PRO A 286 38.32 52.12 -24.67
C PRO A 286 37.09 52.95 -24.17
N ASN A 287 36.62 52.65 -22.94
CA ASN A 287 35.88 53.52 -21.97
C ASN A 287 34.55 54.19 -22.39
N GLU A 288 33.45 53.83 -21.71
CA GLU A 288 32.83 54.67 -20.65
C GLU A 288 31.50 54.06 -20.14
N ALA A 289 31.44 53.92 -18.81
CA ALA A 289 30.35 54.30 -17.93
C ALA A 289 28.91 53.81 -18.20
N GLY A 290 28.44 52.97 -17.27
CA GLY A 290 27.20 53.22 -16.54
C GLY A 290 25.94 52.56 -17.11
N GLY A 291 25.32 51.69 -16.32
CA GLY A 291 23.94 51.28 -16.56
C GLY A 291 23.59 49.95 -15.96
N ASP A 292 23.12 50.00 -14.72
CA ASP A 292 21.95 49.23 -14.26
C ASP A 292 22.06 47.71 -14.32
N GLY A 293 22.72 47.15 -13.30
CA GLY A 293 22.66 45.74 -12.99
C GLY A 293 21.28 45.40 -12.43
N THR A 294 20.43 44.82 -13.27
CA THR A 294 19.28 44.06 -12.81
C THR A 294 19.80 42.88 -11.99
N ASP A 295 19.68 43.02 -10.69
CA ASP A 295 19.94 42.00 -9.68
C ASP A 295 18.97 40.84 -9.91
N VAL A 296 19.44 39.81 -10.61
CA VAL A 296 18.72 38.56 -10.82
C VAL A 296 18.82 37.80 -9.50
N GLY A 297 17.87 38.09 -8.61
CA GLY A 297 17.70 37.41 -7.34
C GLY A 297 17.66 35.90 -7.54
N ASN A 298 18.62 35.24 -6.91
CA ASN A 298 18.76 33.80 -6.83
C ASN A 298 17.60 33.25 -5.99
N ASP A 299 16.51 32.93 -6.69
CA ASP A 299 15.28 32.31 -6.19
C ASP A 299 15.57 30.86 -5.77
N GLN A 300 16.25 30.69 -4.63
CA GLN A 300 16.54 29.37 -4.10
C GLN A 300 15.30 28.81 -3.40
N ASN A 301 14.66 27.85 -4.07
CA ASN A 301 13.87 26.75 -3.52
C ASN A 301 13.06 27.10 -2.27
N GLN A 302 11.80 27.50 -2.51
CA GLN A 302 10.72 27.43 -1.54
C GLN A 302 10.62 25.99 -1.00
N VAL A 303 11.29 25.71 0.12
CA VAL A 303 11.26 24.39 0.76
C VAL A 303 9.88 24.20 1.38
N ASP A 304 9.07 23.34 0.77
CA ASP A 304 7.88 22.77 1.40
C ASP A 304 8.29 22.21 2.78
N ASP A 305 7.63 22.65 3.86
CA ASP A 305 7.93 22.30 5.26
C ASP A 305 7.90 20.78 5.54
N SER A 306 7.44 19.97 4.58
CA SER A 306 7.55 18.51 4.61
C SER A 306 8.98 17.97 4.50
N GLY A 307 9.94 18.75 4.03
CA GLY A 307 11.31 18.29 3.77
C GLY A 307 11.43 17.25 2.64
N ILE A 308 10.37 17.10 1.83
CA ILE A 308 10.36 16.29 0.61
C ILE A 308 10.83 17.16 -0.55
N GLY A 309 11.88 16.73 -1.26
CA GLY A 309 12.39 17.47 -2.42
C GLY A 309 11.38 17.52 -3.58
N VAL A 310 11.23 18.70 -4.19
CA VAL A 310 10.42 18.92 -5.40
C VAL A 310 11.29 18.70 -6.63
N LEU A 311 10.82 17.91 -7.59
CA LEU A 311 11.55 17.67 -8.84
C LEU A 311 11.42 18.87 -9.78
N VAL A 312 12.55 19.38 -10.26
CA VAL A 312 12.60 20.43 -11.28
C VAL A 312 12.64 19.79 -12.68
N PRO A 313 11.70 20.11 -13.59
CA PRO A 313 11.69 19.54 -14.93
C PRO A 313 12.81 20.11 -15.82
N GLY A 314 13.51 19.23 -16.54
CA GLY A 314 14.45 19.62 -17.61
C GLY A 314 13.82 19.68 -19.00
N SER A 315 14.67 19.77 -20.03
CA SER A 315 14.26 19.84 -21.45
C SER A 315 13.99 18.48 -22.12
N GLY A 316 13.97 17.39 -21.35
CA GLY A 316 13.95 16.00 -21.81
C GLY A 316 15.31 15.32 -21.69
N PHE A 317 15.32 13.99 -21.83
CA PHE A 317 16.55 13.18 -21.75
C PHE A 317 17.22 13.02 -23.13
N ASN A 318 18.53 13.26 -23.20
CA ASN A 318 19.35 13.12 -24.43
C ASN A 318 19.75 11.65 -24.77
N GLY A 319 19.03 10.67 -24.21
CA GLY A 319 19.37 9.24 -24.31
C GLY A 319 19.39 8.56 -22.95
N ASN A 320 19.76 7.28 -22.91
CA ASN A 320 19.87 6.51 -21.68
C ASN A 320 21.13 6.94 -20.89
N TYR A 321 21.04 7.01 -19.57
CA TYR A 321 22.24 7.14 -18.73
C TYR A 321 23.15 5.93 -18.94
N GLY A 322 24.46 6.17 -18.99
CA GLY A 322 25.45 5.11 -18.89
C GLY A 322 25.31 4.38 -17.55
N ASN A 323 25.71 3.11 -17.51
CA ASN A 323 25.71 2.37 -16.24
C ASN A 323 26.69 3.05 -15.27
N PRO A 324 26.24 3.52 -14.09
CA PRO A 324 27.12 4.13 -13.11
C PRO A 324 28.16 3.12 -12.65
N MET A 325 29.35 3.63 -12.33
CA MET A 325 30.41 2.80 -11.77
C MET A 325 29.97 2.21 -10.42
N ARG A 326 30.61 1.10 -10.04
CA ARG A 326 30.46 0.55 -8.69
C ARG A 326 30.89 1.58 -7.66
N VAL A 327 30.19 1.59 -6.54
CA VAL A 327 30.49 2.46 -5.40
C VAL A 327 30.95 1.63 -4.22
N GLY A 328 31.76 2.23 -3.34
CA GLY A 328 32.21 1.61 -2.11
C GLY A 328 33.44 0.70 -2.24
N SER A 329 33.69 -0.09 -1.19
CA SER A 329 34.89 -0.94 -1.10
C SER A 329 34.73 -2.27 -1.85
N SER A 330 35.74 -2.63 -2.65
CA SER A 330 35.79 -3.94 -3.34
C SER A 330 35.91 -5.14 -2.38
N ALA A 331 36.28 -4.90 -1.13
CA ALA A 331 36.29 -5.91 -0.07
C ALA A 331 34.90 -6.19 0.51
N SER A 332 33.90 -5.35 0.23
CA SER A 332 32.55 -5.55 0.73
C SER A 332 31.87 -6.76 0.06
N PRO A 333 31.20 -7.65 0.82
CA PRO A 333 30.42 -8.76 0.26
C PRO A 333 29.38 -8.33 -0.79
N GLY A 334 28.89 -7.09 -0.70
CA GLY A 334 27.91 -6.50 -1.62
C GLY A 334 28.50 -5.77 -2.83
N TYR A 335 29.82 -5.61 -2.96
CA TYR A 335 30.42 -4.78 -4.01
C TYR A 335 30.03 -5.17 -5.44
N GLY A 336 29.82 -6.47 -5.68
CA GLY A 336 29.35 -6.96 -6.98
C GLY A 336 27.84 -6.91 -7.17
N ALA A 337 27.05 -6.80 -6.09
CA ALA A 337 25.59 -6.84 -6.11
C ALA A 337 25.01 -5.53 -6.65
N LYS A 338 23.87 -5.63 -7.34
CA LYS A 338 23.15 -4.47 -7.86
C LYS A 338 22.02 -4.11 -6.90
N SER A 339 21.80 -2.81 -6.65
CA SER A 339 20.64 -2.34 -5.86
C SER A 339 19.35 -3.00 -6.32
N ILE A 340 18.44 -3.26 -5.39
CA ILE A 340 17.09 -3.76 -5.67
C ILE A 340 16.17 -2.57 -5.52
N ALA A 341 15.47 -2.16 -6.57
CA ALA A 341 14.66 -0.95 -6.52
C ALA A 341 13.47 -1.00 -7.46
N ARG A 342 12.31 -0.50 -7.01
CA ARG A 342 11.07 -0.47 -7.75
C ARG A 342 10.30 0.82 -7.51
N TRP A 343 9.73 1.36 -8.58
CA TRP A 343 8.65 2.33 -8.47
C TRP A 343 7.47 1.72 -7.72
N THR A 344 6.91 2.49 -6.78
CA THR A 344 5.78 2.06 -5.95
C THR A 344 4.56 2.95 -6.09
N GLU A 345 4.52 3.73 -7.16
CA GLU A 345 3.35 4.47 -7.66
C GLU A 345 2.95 3.99 -9.07
N PHE A 346 1.79 4.44 -9.55
CA PHE A 346 1.24 4.02 -10.84
C PHE A 346 1.76 4.85 -12.01
N PRO A 347 2.53 4.25 -12.95
CA PRO A 347 2.92 4.91 -14.19
C PRO A 347 1.75 5.01 -15.17
N PHE A 348 1.91 5.80 -16.22
CA PHE A 348 1.01 6.04 -17.36
C PHE A 348 -0.33 6.72 -17.02
N ILE A 349 -0.67 6.87 -15.74
CA ILE A 349 -1.90 7.55 -15.32
C ILE A 349 -1.82 9.04 -15.66
N THR A 350 -2.96 9.59 -16.10
CA THR A 350 -3.08 11.03 -16.34
C THR A 350 -3.26 11.77 -15.00
N ARG A 351 -2.41 12.77 -14.77
CA ARG A 351 -2.40 13.63 -13.59
C ARG A 351 -2.83 15.03 -13.97
N SER A 352 -3.55 15.69 -13.07
CA SER A 352 -4.00 17.09 -13.20
C SER A 352 -3.63 17.93 -11.96
N GLU A 353 -3.01 17.30 -10.97
CA GLU A 353 -2.69 17.86 -9.65
C GLU A 353 -1.32 17.31 -9.22
N ASP A 354 -0.68 18.02 -8.29
CA ASP A 354 0.55 17.59 -7.63
C ASP A 354 0.43 16.18 -7.07
N PHE A 355 1.53 15.44 -7.11
CA PHE A 355 1.58 14.10 -6.57
C PHE A 355 2.99 13.74 -6.15
N TYR A 356 3.10 12.64 -5.42
CA TYR A 356 4.37 12.09 -5.00
C TYR A 356 4.74 10.91 -5.87
N VAL A 357 6.03 10.79 -6.18
CA VAL A 357 6.61 9.57 -6.76
C VAL A 357 7.45 8.88 -5.70
N THR A 358 7.30 7.56 -5.58
CA THR A 358 8.00 6.78 -4.56
C THR A 358 8.75 5.58 -5.13
N ILE A 359 9.86 5.24 -4.45
CA ILE A 359 10.67 4.05 -4.69
C ILE A 359 10.85 3.28 -3.40
N SER A 360 10.61 1.97 -3.46
CA SER A 360 11.12 1.03 -2.45
C SER A 360 12.44 0.46 -2.93
N ALA A 361 13.46 0.51 -2.09
CA ALA A 361 14.82 0.08 -2.44
C ALA A 361 15.50 -0.68 -1.29
N PHE A 362 16.31 -1.68 -1.65
CA PHE A 362 17.05 -2.54 -0.75
C PHE A 362 18.40 -2.91 -1.35
N HIS A 363 19.37 -3.16 -0.47
CA HIS A 363 20.65 -3.76 -0.84
C HIS A 363 21.24 -4.45 0.39
N MET A 364 22.10 -5.46 0.20
CA MET A 364 22.74 -6.15 1.31
C MET A 364 23.72 -5.29 2.13
N THR A 365 24.04 -4.09 1.66
CA THR A 365 24.85 -3.08 2.34
C THR A 365 24.06 -1.81 2.60
N ASP A 366 22.73 -1.90 2.57
CA ASP A 366 21.80 -0.77 2.65
C ASP A 366 21.94 0.21 1.47
N ILE A 367 21.03 1.18 1.39
CA ILE A 367 20.97 2.20 0.33
C ILE A 367 21.55 3.50 0.88
N ASP A 368 22.49 4.11 0.14
CA ASP A 368 23.07 5.42 0.48
C ASP A 368 22.09 6.54 0.11
N ARG A 369 21.55 6.50 -1.12
CA ARG A 369 20.62 7.50 -1.64
C ARG A 369 19.89 7.04 -2.89
N VAL A 370 18.81 7.74 -3.18
CA VAL A 370 18.07 7.70 -4.44
C VAL A 370 18.11 9.08 -5.07
N GLU A 371 18.46 9.14 -6.35
CA GLU A 371 18.43 10.37 -7.15
C GLU A 371 17.26 10.29 -8.11
N PHE A 372 16.32 11.22 -8.02
CA PHE A 372 15.16 11.34 -8.92
C PHE A 372 15.41 12.45 -9.94
N ILE A 373 15.05 12.19 -11.21
CA ILE A 373 15.32 13.11 -12.30
C ILE A 373 14.08 13.21 -13.18
N LEU A 374 13.52 14.41 -13.31
CA LEU A 374 12.31 14.68 -14.10
C LEU A 374 12.69 15.35 -15.43
N ASN A 375 12.35 14.70 -16.55
CA ASN A 375 12.64 15.20 -17.90
C ASN A 375 14.09 15.67 -18.10
N GLY A 376 15.08 14.95 -17.55
CA GLY A 376 16.49 15.34 -17.65
C GLY A 376 16.89 16.60 -16.89
N GLY A 377 16.07 17.08 -15.94
CA GLY A 377 16.39 18.19 -15.05
C GLY A 377 17.45 17.83 -14.01
N GLU A 378 17.66 18.72 -13.04
CA GLU A 378 18.63 18.49 -11.98
C GLU A 378 18.18 17.34 -11.04
N PRO A 379 19.10 16.45 -10.62
CA PRO A 379 18.75 15.36 -9.71
C PRO A 379 18.32 15.86 -8.34
N THR A 380 17.16 15.41 -7.88
CA THR A 380 16.72 15.56 -6.48
C THR A 380 17.15 14.35 -5.68
N VAL A 381 17.90 14.57 -4.60
CA VAL A 381 18.53 13.51 -3.81
C VAL A 381 17.74 13.23 -2.54
N THR A 382 17.30 11.98 -2.37
CA THR A 382 16.64 11.48 -1.16
C THR A 382 17.55 10.44 -0.49
N ARG A 383 18.04 10.73 0.72
CA ARG A 383 18.98 9.86 1.46
C ARG A 383 18.28 8.91 2.43
N GLU A 384 17.13 9.31 2.94
CA GLU A 384 16.37 8.56 3.91
C GLU A 384 14.95 8.32 3.40
N VAL A 385 14.35 7.22 3.83
CA VAL A 385 12.93 7.00 3.58
C VAL A 385 12.10 7.98 4.41
N GLN A 386 11.08 8.57 3.80
CA GLN A 386 10.16 9.50 4.46
C GLN A 386 8.74 8.96 4.36
N PRO A 387 7.89 9.18 5.39
CA PRO A 387 6.50 8.76 5.34
C PRO A 387 5.74 9.51 4.24
N HIS A 388 5.09 8.76 3.34
CA HIS A 388 4.24 9.35 2.31
C HIS A 388 3.11 10.17 2.96
N PRO A 389 2.90 11.45 2.60
CA PRO A 389 1.95 12.34 3.29
C PRO A 389 0.52 11.79 3.39
N GLU A 390 0.03 11.15 2.32
CA GLU A 390 -1.33 10.58 2.29
C GLU A 390 -1.50 9.23 3.00
N THR A 391 -0.47 8.37 2.95
CA THR A 391 -0.61 6.96 3.38
C THR A 391 0.17 6.63 4.66
N GLY A 392 1.16 7.45 5.00
CA GLY A 392 2.10 7.24 6.11
C GLY A 392 3.13 6.15 5.90
N TYR A 393 3.12 5.45 4.75
CA TYR A 393 4.09 4.40 4.44
C TYR A 393 5.43 5.02 4.02
N ALA A 394 6.54 4.56 4.62
CA ALA A 394 7.85 5.20 4.46
C ALA A 394 8.63 4.66 3.25
N GLU A 395 9.03 5.55 2.35
CA GLU A 395 9.71 5.22 1.09
C GLU A 395 10.69 6.33 0.68
N TYR A 396 11.57 6.07 -0.28
CA TYR A 396 12.27 7.16 -0.95
C TYR A 396 11.25 7.92 -1.80
N ILE A 397 11.10 9.21 -1.56
CA ILE A 397 10.00 10.01 -2.09
C ILE A 397 10.54 11.33 -2.66
N ALA A 398 9.86 11.80 -3.70
CA ALA A 398 9.97 13.15 -4.23
C ALA A 398 8.59 13.67 -4.62
N LYS A 399 8.41 14.99 -4.57
CA LYS A 399 7.18 15.68 -4.98
C LYS A 399 7.29 16.13 -6.44
N ILE A 400 6.19 16.04 -7.15
CA ILE A 400 6.02 16.60 -8.50
C ILE A 400 5.08 17.78 -8.39
N ASP A 401 5.58 18.98 -8.68
CA ASP A 401 4.77 20.15 -8.92
C ASP A 401 4.32 20.15 -10.39
N VAL A 402 3.02 20.03 -10.63
CA VAL A 402 2.51 19.96 -12.01
C VAL A 402 2.41 21.31 -12.69
N SER A 403 2.50 22.43 -11.94
CA SER A 403 2.43 23.77 -12.49
C SER A 403 3.63 24.12 -13.39
N GLU A 404 4.77 23.46 -13.16
CA GLU A 404 5.99 23.63 -13.94
C GLU A 404 6.07 22.69 -15.16
N LEU A 405 5.14 21.74 -15.28
CA LEU A 405 5.19 20.70 -16.31
C LEU A 405 4.60 21.16 -17.64
N PRO A 406 5.22 20.78 -18.79
CA PRO A 406 4.52 20.86 -20.06
C PRO A 406 3.38 19.83 -20.10
N THR A 407 2.24 20.22 -20.69
CA THR A 407 1.14 19.29 -20.99
C THR A 407 1.63 18.17 -21.91
N GLY A 408 1.25 16.93 -21.59
CA GLY A 408 1.62 15.73 -22.33
C GLY A 408 2.41 14.73 -21.51
N ILE A 409 3.19 13.89 -22.21
CA ILE A 409 3.95 12.82 -21.58
C ILE A 409 5.22 13.35 -20.90
N ASN A 410 5.44 12.92 -19.67
CA ASN A 410 6.59 13.27 -18.85
C ASN A 410 7.29 11.97 -18.39
N GLU A 411 8.61 12.04 -18.23
CA GLU A 411 9.46 10.92 -17.85
C GLU A 411 10.19 11.24 -16.54
N ILE A 412 10.13 10.32 -15.58
CA ILE A 412 10.97 10.34 -14.39
C ILE A 412 11.92 9.14 -14.45
N ARG A 413 13.20 9.40 -14.22
CA ARG A 413 14.22 8.37 -14.01
C ARG A 413 14.71 8.41 -12.58
N ALA A 414 15.26 7.29 -12.13
CA ALA A 414 15.93 7.25 -10.84
C ALA A 414 17.25 6.47 -10.88
N ILE A 415 18.20 6.88 -10.05
CA ILE A 415 19.44 6.13 -9.79
C ILE A 415 19.51 5.79 -8.30
N VAL A 416 19.64 4.50 -7.99
CA VAL A 416 19.61 3.99 -6.63
C VAL A 416 20.99 3.47 -6.24
N TYR A 417 21.67 4.21 -5.38
CA TYR A 417 23.04 3.95 -4.94
C TYR A 417 23.06 3.13 -3.65
N PRO A 418 23.69 1.94 -3.64
CA PRO A 418 23.98 1.22 -2.41
C PRO A 418 25.21 1.83 -1.71
N ASN A 419 25.44 1.53 -0.43
CA ASN A 419 26.70 1.94 0.21
C ASN A 419 27.93 1.28 -0.44
N HIS A 420 27.80 0.00 -0.81
CA HIS A 420 28.81 -0.72 -1.59
C HIS A 420 28.13 -1.65 -2.59
N GLY A 421 28.35 -1.45 -3.90
CA GLY A 421 27.66 -2.23 -4.93
C GLY A 421 27.59 -1.54 -6.29
N ILE A 422 26.75 -2.07 -7.17
CA ILE A 422 26.40 -1.52 -8.48
C ILE A 422 25.10 -0.72 -8.31
N PRO A 423 25.08 0.59 -8.58
CA PRO A 423 23.83 1.34 -8.55
C PRO A 423 22.84 0.83 -9.60
N ARG A 424 21.54 0.91 -9.30
CA ARG A 424 20.48 0.57 -10.26
C ARG A 424 19.89 1.85 -10.86
N ILE A 425 19.88 1.92 -12.18
CA ILE A 425 19.10 2.93 -12.90
C ILE A 425 17.73 2.36 -13.25
N LEU A 426 16.67 3.09 -12.91
CA LEU A 426 15.32 2.88 -13.38
C LEU A 426 15.08 3.82 -14.55
N GLN A 427 15.33 3.33 -15.76
CA GLN A 427 15.19 4.09 -17.01
C GLN A 427 14.80 3.20 -18.18
N GLY A 428 14.22 3.80 -19.22
CA GLY A 428 13.90 3.13 -20.47
C GLY A 428 12.40 2.92 -20.68
N ALA A 429 12.07 2.42 -21.87
CA ALA A 429 10.70 2.19 -22.27
C ALA A 429 10.08 0.97 -21.58
N HIS A 430 8.76 0.97 -21.51
CA HIS A 430 7.97 -0.13 -20.94
C HIS A 430 7.58 -1.15 -22.02
N ASN A 431 8.59 -1.71 -22.69
CA ASN A 431 8.45 -2.61 -23.81
C ASN A 431 9.34 -3.84 -23.64
N ALA A 432 8.93 -4.76 -22.76
CA ALA A 432 9.59 -6.06 -22.67
C ALA A 432 8.92 -7.09 -23.60
N PRO A 433 9.67 -8.07 -24.15
CA PRO A 433 9.12 -9.10 -25.00
C PRO A 433 8.15 -10.04 -24.26
N ASP A 434 8.25 -10.08 -22.93
CA ASP A 434 7.41 -10.85 -22.04
C ASP A 434 7.19 -10.11 -20.72
N LEU A 435 6.15 -10.53 -20.00
CA LEU A 435 5.71 -9.92 -18.75
C LEU A 435 6.66 -10.20 -17.58
N HIS A 436 7.45 -11.28 -17.62
CA HIS A 436 8.41 -11.60 -16.56
C HIS A 436 9.59 -10.63 -16.56
N ARG A 437 10.11 -10.29 -17.75
CA ARG A 437 11.12 -9.25 -17.96
C ARG A 437 10.56 -7.87 -17.69
N LEU A 438 9.31 -7.61 -18.06
CA LEU A 438 8.62 -6.37 -17.67
C LEU A 438 8.62 -6.23 -16.16
N ASN A 439 8.24 -7.32 -15.47
CA ASN A 439 8.26 -7.43 -14.02
C ASN A 439 9.66 -7.38 -13.41
N ASN A 440 10.77 -7.26 -14.17
CA ASN A 440 12.09 -6.87 -13.62
C ASN A 440 12.16 -5.38 -13.28
N GLY A 441 11.24 -4.55 -13.79
CA GLY A 441 11.06 -3.18 -13.29
C GLY A 441 12.16 -2.19 -13.63
N ASN A 442 12.99 -2.50 -14.62
CA ASN A 442 14.10 -1.66 -15.04
C ASN A 442 13.65 -0.57 -16.02
N GLN A 443 12.53 0.12 -15.74
CA GLN A 443 11.94 1.11 -16.66
C GLN A 443 11.81 2.48 -15.99
N SER A 444 11.68 3.53 -16.80
CA SER A 444 11.33 4.86 -16.31
C SER A 444 9.88 4.89 -15.78
N PHE A 445 9.59 5.86 -14.92
CA PHE A 445 8.23 6.19 -14.54
C PHE A 445 7.68 7.22 -15.53
N TRP A 446 6.81 6.78 -16.41
CA TRP A 446 6.12 7.64 -17.36
C TRP A 446 4.79 8.10 -16.77
N PHE A 447 4.34 9.32 -17.03
CA PHE A 447 2.98 9.76 -16.72
C PHE A 447 2.53 10.83 -17.72
N ASN A 448 1.23 11.08 -17.81
CA ASN A 448 0.70 12.15 -18.65
C ASN A 448 0.22 13.29 -17.75
N TYR A 449 0.68 14.51 -17.98
CA TYR A 449 0.11 15.69 -17.36
C TYR A 449 -0.92 16.31 -18.30
N GLU A 450 -2.14 16.48 -17.80
CA GLU A 450 -3.21 17.17 -18.49
C GLU A 450 -4.00 17.96 -17.44
N PRO A 451 -3.93 19.31 -17.42
CA PRO A 451 -4.61 20.13 -16.42
C PRO A 451 -6.14 20.05 -16.53
N SER A 452 -6.69 19.63 -17.67
CA SER A 452 -8.14 19.55 -17.88
C SER A 452 -8.52 18.29 -18.67
N PRO A 453 -8.36 17.09 -18.08
CA PRO A 453 -8.62 15.85 -18.79
C PRO A 453 -10.10 15.79 -19.17
N ARG A 454 -10.38 15.39 -20.41
CA ARG A 454 -11.75 15.25 -20.89
C ARG A 454 -12.50 14.27 -19.99
N THR A 455 -13.52 14.79 -19.32
CA THR A 455 -14.32 14.03 -18.36
C THR A 455 -15.75 13.86 -18.87
N VAL A 456 -16.29 12.65 -18.76
CA VAL A 456 -17.69 12.33 -19.07
C VAL A 456 -18.33 11.59 -17.89
N ARG A 457 -19.65 11.75 -17.72
CA ARG A 457 -20.39 11.12 -16.62
C ARG A 457 -21.31 10.00 -17.07
N VAL A 458 -21.36 8.92 -16.29
CA VAL A 458 -22.20 7.75 -16.52
C VAL A 458 -23.07 7.48 -15.30
N GLY A 459 -24.38 7.36 -15.52
CA GLY A 459 -25.36 7.18 -14.46
C GLY A 459 -26.78 7.32 -14.99
N PRO A 460 -27.80 7.01 -14.16
CA PRO A 460 -29.20 7.06 -14.58
C PRO A 460 -29.64 8.43 -15.11
N ASN A 461 -29.01 9.51 -14.62
CA ASN A 461 -29.32 10.90 -14.99
C ASN A 461 -28.12 11.63 -15.61
N SER A 462 -27.06 10.91 -16.00
CA SER A 462 -25.85 11.50 -16.55
C SER A 462 -25.89 11.66 -18.07
N GLN A 463 -24.76 12.07 -18.65
CA GLN A 463 -24.57 12.18 -20.11
C GLN A 463 -24.73 10.85 -20.84
N PHE A 464 -24.33 9.75 -20.19
CA PHE A 464 -24.41 8.40 -20.73
C PHE A 464 -25.02 7.46 -19.69
N SER A 465 -25.75 6.45 -20.18
CA SER A 465 -26.39 5.46 -19.30
C SER A 465 -25.48 4.25 -19.02
N THR A 466 -24.47 4.03 -19.87
CA THR A 466 -23.53 2.92 -19.73
C THR A 466 -22.08 3.34 -20.01
N ILE A 467 -21.14 2.56 -19.50
CA ILE A 467 -19.71 2.76 -19.74
C ILE A 467 -19.39 2.59 -21.24
N ASP A 468 -20.02 1.63 -21.93
CA ASP A 468 -19.83 1.41 -23.37
C ASP A 468 -20.24 2.62 -24.22
N GLU A 469 -21.33 3.31 -23.85
CA GLU A 469 -21.77 4.55 -24.52
C GLU A 469 -20.78 5.70 -24.31
N ALA A 470 -20.33 5.89 -23.07
CA ALA A 470 -19.33 6.90 -22.74
C ALA A 470 -18.03 6.67 -23.51
N ILE A 471 -17.56 5.41 -23.55
CA ILE A 471 -16.38 5.01 -24.31
C ILE A 471 -16.54 5.35 -25.80
N SER A 472 -17.67 4.95 -26.39
CA SER A 472 -17.97 5.20 -27.81
C SER A 472 -18.00 6.70 -28.14
N SER A 473 -18.47 7.53 -27.21
CA SER A 473 -18.55 8.99 -27.37
C SER A 473 -17.20 9.72 -27.32
N MET A 474 -16.21 9.14 -26.63
CA MET A 474 -14.90 9.77 -26.46
C MET A 474 -14.01 9.58 -27.68
N GLY A 475 -14.23 8.51 -28.47
CA GLY A 475 -13.44 8.23 -29.67
C GLY A 475 -11.96 8.01 -29.34
N SER A 476 -11.05 8.32 -30.27
CA SER A 476 -9.60 8.12 -30.07
C SER A 476 -8.98 8.98 -28.95
N LEU A 477 -9.65 10.05 -28.50
CA LEU A 477 -9.21 10.89 -27.37
C LEU A 477 -9.39 10.23 -26.00
N ILE A 478 -10.03 9.06 -25.96
CA ILE A 478 -10.38 8.37 -24.73
C ILE A 478 -9.19 7.96 -23.88
N THR A 479 -8.02 7.77 -24.49
CA THR A 479 -6.91 7.12 -23.83
C THR A 479 -6.23 8.01 -22.77
N SER A 480 -6.54 9.32 -22.70
CA SER A 480 -6.20 10.20 -21.58
C SER A 480 -7.45 10.77 -20.88
N GLY A 481 -8.62 10.24 -21.18
CA GLY A 481 -9.91 10.70 -20.67
C GLY A 481 -10.29 10.08 -19.32
N ARG A 482 -11.34 10.63 -18.72
CA ARG A 482 -11.93 10.18 -17.46
C ARG A 482 -13.42 9.90 -17.62
N ILE A 483 -13.85 8.73 -17.17
CA ILE A 483 -15.26 8.37 -17.01
C ILE A 483 -15.57 8.40 -15.51
N GLU A 484 -16.46 9.31 -15.11
CA GLU A 484 -16.97 9.42 -13.75
C GLU A 484 -18.29 8.66 -13.63
N LEU A 485 -18.35 7.72 -12.69
CA LEU A 485 -19.54 6.93 -12.39
C LEU A 485 -20.31 7.56 -11.24
N GLU A 486 -21.59 7.88 -11.46
CA GLU A 486 -22.52 8.20 -10.37
C GLU A 486 -22.78 6.95 -9.49
N ALA A 487 -23.50 7.11 -8.39
CA ALA A 487 -23.94 5.96 -7.60
C ALA A 487 -24.85 5.04 -8.44
N GLY A 488 -24.62 3.73 -8.39
CA GLY A 488 -25.41 2.77 -9.15
C GLY A 488 -24.74 1.43 -9.41
N GLU A 489 -25.45 0.58 -10.14
CA GLU A 489 -24.94 -0.69 -10.64
C GLU A 489 -24.57 -0.59 -12.12
N TYR A 490 -23.38 -1.09 -12.45
CA TYR A 490 -22.80 -1.07 -13.78
C TYR A 490 -22.33 -2.47 -14.16
N THR A 491 -22.21 -2.72 -15.46
CA THR A 491 -21.67 -3.97 -15.99
C THR A 491 -20.34 -3.72 -16.68
N TRP A 492 -19.39 -4.64 -16.52
CA TRP A 492 -18.17 -4.66 -17.34
C TRP A 492 -18.49 -4.71 -18.84
N PHE A 493 -17.56 -4.23 -19.69
CA PHE A 493 -17.77 -3.98 -21.13
C PHE A 493 -18.58 -5.07 -21.82
N LYS A 494 -19.71 -4.69 -22.44
CA LYS A 494 -20.50 -5.62 -23.26
C LYS A 494 -20.02 -5.63 -24.71
N THR A 495 -19.44 -4.51 -25.16
CA THR A 495 -19.06 -4.30 -26.55
C THR A 495 -17.54 -4.39 -26.72
N ASN A 496 -17.10 -4.96 -27.83
CA ASN A 496 -15.69 -4.91 -28.23
C ASN A 496 -15.38 -3.57 -28.89
N HIS A 497 -14.59 -2.73 -28.21
CA HIS A 497 -14.18 -1.40 -28.69
C HIS A 497 -12.91 -1.43 -29.56
N SER A 498 -12.85 -2.33 -30.54
CA SER A 498 -11.65 -2.52 -31.37
C SER A 498 -11.24 -1.32 -32.22
N SER A 499 -12.10 -0.32 -32.39
CA SER A 499 -11.75 0.96 -33.03
C SER A 499 -10.92 1.88 -32.13
N LEU A 500 -10.84 1.57 -30.84
CA LEU A 500 -10.10 2.33 -29.84
C LEU A 500 -8.73 1.71 -29.55
N ASN A 501 -8.17 0.98 -30.53
CA ASN A 501 -6.82 0.43 -30.45
C ASN A 501 -5.88 1.50 -29.90
N ASN A 502 -5.42 1.30 -28.66
CA ASN A 502 -4.43 2.18 -28.08
C ASN A 502 -3.11 1.86 -28.77
N THR A 503 -2.87 2.48 -29.92
CA THR A 503 -1.56 2.43 -30.57
C THR A 503 -0.52 3.25 -29.80
N ASP A 504 -0.97 4.04 -28.82
CA ASP A 504 -0.15 4.82 -27.92
C ASP A 504 -0.02 4.07 -26.59
N ASP A 505 1.05 3.27 -26.48
CA ASP A 505 1.32 2.43 -25.31
C ASP A 505 1.41 3.20 -23.98
N ASN A 506 1.38 4.53 -23.99
CA ASN A 506 1.58 5.38 -22.81
C ASN A 506 0.29 6.03 -22.27
N LYS A 507 -0.86 5.77 -22.88
CA LYS A 507 -2.14 6.38 -22.47
C LYS A 507 -3.04 5.39 -21.75
N VAL A 508 -3.72 5.83 -20.70
CA VAL A 508 -4.61 5.02 -19.84
C VAL A 508 -5.97 5.72 -19.66
N LEU A 509 -7.05 5.03 -20.04
CA LEU A 509 -8.41 5.48 -19.73
C LEU A 509 -8.68 5.31 -18.23
N THR A 510 -9.13 6.36 -17.55
CA THR A 510 -9.55 6.28 -16.15
C THR A 510 -11.06 6.12 -16.05
N ILE A 511 -11.52 5.14 -15.27
CA ILE A 511 -12.92 4.96 -14.87
C ILE A 511 -12.95 5.01 -13.35
N CYS A 512 -13.63 6.01 -12.80
CA CYS A 512 -13.61 6.27 -11.36
C CYS A 512 -14.96 6.70 -10.81
N ALA A 513 -15.10 6.71 -9.50
CA ALA A 513 -16.22 7.37 -8.84
C ALA A 513 -16.32 8.85 -9.23
N ALA A 514 -17.54 9.34 -9.41
CA ALA A 514 -17.81 10.77 -9.53
C ALA A 514 -17.54 11.48 -8.18
N PRO A 515 -17.22 12.78 -8.18
CA PRO A 515 -17.04 13.56 -6.95
C PRO A 515 -18.22 13.40 -6.00
N GLY A 516 -17.94 13.08 -4.74
CA GLY A 516 -18.94 12.86 -3.69
C GLY A 516 -19.51 11.43 -3.63
N VAL A 517 -19.25 10.58 -4.62
CA VAL A 517 -19.66 9.17 -4.62
C VAL A 517 -18.58 8.31 -3.98
N THR A 518 -18.97 7.41 -3.10
CA THR A 518 -18.06 6.51 -2.39
C THR A 518 -17.92 5.16 -3.09
N ARG A 519 -16.85 4.45 -2.76
CA ARG A 519 -16.53 3.11 -3.27
C ARG A 519 -17.68 2.10 -3.15
N ASP A 520 -18.45 2.16 -2.07
CA ASP A 520 -19.52 1.20 -1.78
C ASP A 520 -20.82 1.53 -2.56
N GLU A 521 -20.94 2.73 -3.13
CA GLU A 521 -22.11 3.19 -3.89
C GLU A 521 -22.03 2.85 -5.38
N ILE A 522 -20.89 2.35 -5.85
CA ILE A 522 -20.66 1.94 -7.24
C ILE A 522 -20.40 0.45 -7.26
N ILE A 523 -21.32 -0.29 -7.86
CA ILE A 523 -21.20 -1.74 -8.01
C ILE A 523 -20.92 -2.05 -9.47
N LEU A 524 -19.73 -2.58 -9.75
CA LEU A 524 -19.36 -3.09 -11.06
C LEU A 524 -19.47 -4.61 -11.06
N ARG A 525 -20.36 -5.15 -11.90
CA ARG A 525 -20.54 -6.60 -12.06
C ARG A 525 -19.67 -7.10 -13.21
N GLY A 526 -18.89 -8.15 -12.93
CA GLY A 526 -18.10 -8.85 -13.94
C GLY A 526 -18.98 -9.47 -15.03
N HIS A 527 -18.44 -9.65 -16.24
CA HIS A 527 -19.21 -10.21 -17.36
C HIS A 527 -18.88 -11.68 -17.62
N THR A 528 -19.88 -12.49 -18.00
CA THR A 528 -19.72 -13.95 -18.21
C THR A 528 -19.42 -14.36 -19.65
N SER A 529 -19.41 -13.43 -20.62
CA SER A 529 -19.19 -13.78 -22.04
C SER A 529 -17.71 -13.77 -22.45
N MET A 530 -17.31 -14.77 -23.25
CA MET A 530 -15.91 -14.98 -23.70
C MET A 530 -15.36 -13.92 -24.66
N ASN A 531 -16.16 -12.98 -25.16
CA ASN A 531 -15.75 -11.98 -26.17
C ASN A 531 -15.88 -10.54 -25.69
N ALA A 532 -16.27 -10.34 -24.43
CA ALA A 532 -16.32 -9.06 -23.76
C ALA A 532 -14.97 -8.75 -23.10
N GLY A 533 -14.43 -7.57 -23.33
CA GLY A 533 -13.17 -7.14 -22.71
C GLY A 533 -12.59 -5.90 -23.38
N ALA A 534 -11.73 -5.20 -22.65
CA ALA A 534 -10.98 -4.07 -23.19
C ALA A 534 -9.94 -4.58 -24.18
N LYS A 535 -10.28 -4.53 -25.47
CA LYS A 535 -9.34 -4.92 -26.51
C LYS A 535 -8.35 -3.79 -26.73
N TYR A 536 -7.08 -4.04 -26.45
CA TYR A 536 -5.99 -3.05 -26.65
C TYR A 536 -6.15 -1.73 -25.90
N LEU A 537 -6.91 -1.69 -24.80
CA LEU A 537 -7.04 -0.51 -23.96
C LEU A 537 -6.30 -0.75 -22.65
N SER A 538 -5.52 0.25 -22.22
CA SER A 538 -5.03 0.32 -20.85
C SER A 538 -6.06 1.05 -20.00
N ILE A 539 -6.40 0.49 -18.84
CA ILE A 539 -7.49 0.98 -17.99
C ILE A 539 -7.01 1.18 -16.57
N HIS A 540 -7.44 2.29 -15.97
CA HIS A 540 -7.38 2.54 -14.53
C HIS A 540 -8.78 2.54 -13.94
N LEU A 541 -9.03 1.63 -13.00
CA LEU A 541 -10.26 1.58 -12.21
C LEU A 541 -10.00 2.13 -10.82
N LYS A 542 -10.83 3.07 -10.37
CA LYS A 542 -10.66 3.72 -9.07
C LYS A 542 -11.95 3.89 -8.28
N GLY A 543 -11.94 3.53 -6.99
CA GLY A 543 -13.00 3.88 -6.05
C GLY A 543 -14.35 3.21 -6.32
N MET A 544 -14.39 1.89 -6.47
CA MET A 544 -15.64 1.14 -6.68
C MET A 544 -15.61 -0.27 -6.06
N THR A 545 -16.79 -0.87 -5.91
CA THR A 545 -16.93 -2.27 -5.50
C THR A 545 -17.13 -3.14 -6.74
N ILE A 546 -16.36 -4.23 -6.81
CA ILE A 546 -16.46 -5.20 -7.90
C ILE A 546 -17.00 -6.51 -7.37
N ILE A 547 -18.14 -6.91 -7.92
CA ILE A 547 -18.78 -8.17 -7.58
C ILE A 547 -18.42 -9.22 -8.63
N ALA A 548 -17.71 -10.24 -8.17
CA ALA A 548 -17.38 -11.39 -8.99
C ALA A 548 -18.56 -12.37 -9.03
N GLU A 549 -19.19 -12.45 -10.19
CA GLU A 549 -20.28 -13.38 -10.44
C GLU A 549 -19.75 -14.71 -10.98
N ARG A 550 -20.41 -15.81 -10.63
CA ARG A 550 -20.05 -17.13 -11.15
C ARG A 550 -20.29 -17.16 -12.66
N PRO A 551 -19.32 -17.59 -13.49
CA PRO A 551 -19.54 -17.72 -14.92
C PRO A 551 -20.69 -18.70 -15.20
N ALA A 552 -21.52 -18.38 -16.18
CA ALA A 552 -22.71 -19.18 -16.54
C ALA A 552 -22.37 -20.55 -17.15
N ALA A 553 -21.10 -20.80 -17.54
CA ALA A 553 -20.64 -22.04 -18.17
C ALA A 553 -19.37 -22.58 -17.49
N SER A 554 -19.31 -23.91 -17.32
CA SER A 554 -18.24 -24.66 -16.63
C SER A 554 -16.91 -24.75 -17.37
N SER A 555 -16.71 -24.00 -18.47
CA SER A 555 -15.51 -24.09 -19.32
C SER A 555 -14.70 -22.80 -19.38
N SER A 556 -15.13 -21.76 -18.69
CA SER A 556 -14.42 -20.48 -18.63
C SER A 556 -14.10 -20.17 -17.17
N ASN A 557 -12.83 -20.27 -16.79
CA ASN A 557 -12.33 -19.67 -15.55
C ASN A 557 -12.88 -18.25 -15.46
N GLY A 558 -13.60 -17.91 -14.38
CA GLY A 558 -14.34 -16.66 -14.27
C GLY A 558 -13.43 -15.45 -14.12
N VAL A 559 -12.80 -14.99 -15.21
CA VAL A 559 -12.00 -13.77 -15.15
C VAL A 559 -12.94 -12.57 -15.02
N VAL A 560 -12.88 -11.89 -13.86
CA VAL A 560 -13.77 -10.76 -13.55
C VAL A 560 -13.46 -9.56 -14.45
N ILE A 561 -12.15 -9.27 -14.65
CA ILE A 561 -11.68 -8.13 -15.42
C ILE A 561 -10.76 -8.61 -16.54
N ARG A 562 -11.38 -8.90 -17.68
CA ARG A 562 -10.69 -9.41 -18.85
C ARG A 562 -10.23 -8.29 -19.77
N GLY A 563 -8.93 -8.21 -20.02
CA GLY A 563 -8.37 -7.54 -21.20
C GLY A 563 -8.24 -8.54 -22.36
N THR A 564 -8.23 -8.05 -23.59
CA THR A 564 -8.10 -8.90 -24.79
C THR A 564 -7.11 -8.27 -25.79
N GLY A 565 -6.38 -9.10 -26.56
CA GLY A 565 -5.45 -8.62 -27.59
C GLY A 565 -3.97 -8.67 -27.18
N ALA A 566 -3.08 -8.69 -28.17
CA ALA A 566 -1.64 -8.96 -28.01
C ALA A 566 -0.75 -7.72 -27.76
N HIS A 567 -1.32 -6.52 -27.66
CA HIS A 567 -0.53 -5.29 -27.52
C HIS A 567 -0.65 -4.74 -26.10
N ASN A 568 0.48 -4.66 -25.39
CA ASN A 568 0.85 -3.89 -24.18
C ASN A 568 -0.28 -3.30 -23.31
N ASN A 569 -1.41 -3.99 -23.16
CA ASN A 569 -2.55 -3.46 -22.45
C ASN A 569 -2.34 -3.64 -20.96
N ARG A 570 -2.68 -2.61 -20.20
CA ARG A 570 -2.37 -2.50 -18.77
C ARG A 570 -3.65 -2.37 -17.96
N LEU A 571 -3.62 -2.89 -16.74
CA LEU A 571 -4.68 -2.69 -15.78
C LEU A 571 -4.12 -2.06 -14.51
N PHE A 572 -4.71 -0.93 -14.11
CA PHE A 572 -4.45 -0.26 -12.85
C PHE A 572 -5.71 -0.33 -12.02
N VAL A 573 -5.59 -0.70 -10.75
CA VAL A 573 -6.72 -0.87 -9.86
C VAL A 573 -6.39 -0.19 -8.53
N GLU A 574 -7.20 0.79 -8.13
CA GLU A 574 -6.96 1.64 -6.97
C GLU A 574 -8.23 1.80 -6.11
N ASP A 575 -8.12 1.64 -4.79
CA ASP A 575 -9.26 1.78 -3.87
C ASP A 575 -10.49 0.96 -4.31
N ILE A 576 -10.27 -0.34 -4.52
CA ILE A 576 -11.32 -1.26 -4.97
C ILE A 576 -11.60 -2.31 -3.90
N PHE A 577 -12.90 -2.58 -3.71
CA PHE A 577 -13.38 -3.70 -2.91
C PHE A 577 -13.85 -4.83 -3.80
N PHE A 578 -13.21 -6.00 -3.73
CA PHE A 578 -13.63 -7.21 -4.43
C PHE A 578 -14.36 -8.16 -3.48
N THR A 579 -15.52 -8.66 -3.91
CA THR A 579 -16.24 -9.72 -3.21
C THR A 579 -16.94 -10.66 -4.18
N SER A 580 -17.16 -11.91 -3.76
CA SER A 580 -18.09 -12.81 -4.44
C SER A 580 -19.53 -12.58 -3.94
N HIS A 581 -20.53 -12.64 -4.82
CA HIS A 581 -21.90 -12.15 -4.57
C HIS A 581 -22.77 -12.95 -3.58
N SER A 582 -22.20 -13.75 -2.68
CA SER A 582 -23.03 -14.51 -1.75
C SER A 582 -22.47 -14.47 -0.34
N ASP A 583 -23.14 -13.68 0.49
CA ASP A 583 -23.05 -13.74 1.96
C ASP A 583 -23.54 -15.09 2.53
N GLY A 584 -24.08 -15.97 1.67
CA GLY A 584 -24.34 -17.36 2.02
C GLY A 584 -23.07 -18.19 1.97
N PRO A 585 -22.87 -19.17 2.88
CA PRO A 585 -21.83 -20.17 2.72
C PRO A 585 -22.12 -20.96 1.44
N ILE A 586 -21.59 -20.52 0.29
CA ILE A 586 -21.58 -21.33 -0.93
C ILE A 586 -21.01 -22.69 -0.55
N PRO A 587 -21.71 -23.80 -0.72
CA PRO A 587 -21.05 -25.10 -0.68
C PRO A 587 -20.08 -25.14 -1.87
N GLY A 588 -18.78 -25.06 -1.62
CA GLY A 588 -17.75 -25.12 -2.68
C GLY A 588 -17.14 -23.78 -3.11
N TRP A 589 -16.67 -22.95 -2.17
CA TRP A 589 -15.77 -21.78 -2.37
C TRP A 589 -14.40 -22.13 -2.98
N ALA A 590 -14.35 -23.22 -3.72
CA ALA A 590 -13.22 -24.11 -3.82
C ALA A 590 -13.11 -24.82 -5.17
N SER A 591 -14.14 -24.69 -6.01
CA SER A 591 -14.16 -25.34 -7.31
C SER A 591 -13.11 -24.72 -8.24
N SER A 592 -12.60 -25.51 -9.18
CA SER A 592 -11.72 -25.02 -10.25
C SER A 592 -12.29 -23.84 -11.04
N ASP A 593 -13.62 -23.71 -11.08
CA ASP A 593 -14.38 -22.76 -11.89
C ASP A 593 -14.52 -21.37 -11.24
N LEU A 594 -13.85 -21.14 -10.11
CA LEU A 594 -14.00 -19.89 -9.36
C LEU A 594 -13.42 -18.68 -10.08
N PRO A 595 -13.97 -17.49 -9.77
CA PRO A 595 -13.47 -16.28 -10.36
C PRO A 595 -12.04 -15.95 -9.92
N GLU A 596 -11.27 -15.42 -10.86
CA GLU A 596 -9.96 -14.80 -10.65
C GLU A 596 -10.07 -13.36 -11.14
N VAL A 597 -9.30 -12.42 -10.56
CA VAL A 597 -9.30 -11.04 -11.09
C VAL A 597 -8.81 -11.05 -12.54
N THR A 598 -7.72 -11.77 -12.79
CA THR A 598 -7.07 -11.90 -14.09
C THR A 598 -6.53 -13.32 -14.29
N LYS A 599 -6.41 -13.75 -15.54
CA LYS A 599 -5.73 -15.00 -15.91
C LYS A 599 -4.34 -14.71 -16.46
N VAL A 600 -3.43 -15.64 -16.20
CA VAL A 600 -2.06 -15.73 -16.69
C VAL A 600 -1.93 -15.40 -18.19
N LEU A 601 -0.96 -14.52 -18.51
CA LEU A 601 -0.35 -14.27 -19.83
C LEU A 601 -1.28 -13.93 -21.02
N THR A 602 -2.59 -13.79 -20.81
CA THR A 602 -3.57 -13.74 -21.92
C THR A 602 -4.42 -12.48 -21.95
N ASN A 603 -4.48 -11.72 -20.86
CA ASN A 603 -5.43 -10.62 -20.74
C ASN A 603 -4.80 -9.23 -20.56
N TRP A 604 -3.64 -9.09 -19.91
CA TRP A 604 -3.01 -7.78 -19.60
C TRP A 604 -1.50 -7.86 -19.83
N SER A 605 -1.10 -7.92 -21.10
CA SER A 605 0.31 -8.19 -21.47
C SER A 605 1.28 -7.07 -21.06
N GLY A 606 0.77 -5.85 -20.88
CA GLY A 606 1.54 -4.72 -20.35
C GLY A 606 1.71 -4.72 -18.83
N GLY A 607 1.11 -5.69 -18.13
CA GLY A 607 1.18 -5.85 -16.68
C GLY A 607 -0.02 -5.26 -15.94
N MET A 608 -0.02 -5.50 -14.62
CA MET A 608 -1.06 -5.04 -13.72
C MET A 608 -0.48 -4.34 -12.49
N TRP A 609 -1.10 -3.25 -12.08
CA TRP A 609 -0.76 -2.48 -10.88
C TRP A 609 -1.97 -2.41 -9.98
N VAL A 610 -1.79 -2.70 -8.70
CA VAL A 610 -2.86 -2.68 -7.72
C VAL A 610 -2.43 -1.95 -6.45
N LYS A 611 -3.30 -1.07 -5.95
CA LYS A 611 -3.05 -0.24 -4.77
C LYS A 611 -4.35 -0.08 -3.97
N ASP A 612 -4.27 -0.15 -2.65
CA ASP A 612 -5.41 0.04 -1.74
C ASP A 612 -6.58 -0.91 -2.07
N MET A 613 -6.29 -2.20 -2.11
CA MET A 613 -7.23 -3.25 -2.51
C MET A 613 -7.74 -4.03 -1.31
N ASP A 614 -9.04 -4.28 -1.26
CA ASP A 614 -9.66 -5.14 -0.26
C ASP A 614 -10.36 -6.32 -0.96
N PHE A 615 -9.91 -7.55 -0.70
CA PHE A 615 -10.57 -8.77 -1.13
C PHE A 615 -11.25 -9.41 0.06
N GLU A 616 -12.57 -9.57 -0.02
CA GLU A 616 -13.35 -10.34 0.96
C GLU A 616 -13.91 -11.55 0.25
N ASN A 617 -13.76 -12.73 0.85
CA ASN A 617 -14.50 -13.90 0.37
C ASN A 617 -14.21 -14.13 -1.14
N PHE A 618 -12.93 -14.08 -1.49
CA PHE A 618 -12.50 -14.10 -2.88
C PHE A 618 -11.42 -15.16 -3.07
N PRO A 619 -11.73 -16.27 -3.77
CA PRO A 619 -10.88 -17.45 -3.79
C PRO A 619 -9.64 -17.28 -4.65
N GLY A 620 -9.74 -16.54 -5.77
CA GLY A 620 -8.63 -16.31 -6.68
C GLY A 620 -7.85 -15.06 -6.31
N GLY A 621 -6.53 -15.13 -6.21
CA GLY A 621 -5.76 -13.90 -6.09
C GLY A 621 -5.48 -13.27 -7.45
N ILE A 622 -4.32 -12.66 -7.51
CA ILE A 622 -3.85 -11.84 -8.62
C ILE A 622 -2.66 -12.53 -9.27
N SER A 623 -2.67 -12.65 -10.60
CA SER A 623 -1.51 -13.15 -11.34
C SER A 623 -0.76 -12.03 -12.05
N THR A 624 0.55 -12.22 -12.22
CA THR A 624 1.43 -11.41 -13.07
C THR A 624 1.48 -9.92 -12.71
N VAL A 625 1.32 -9.61 -11.43
CA VAL A 625 1.29 -8.23 -10.94
C VAL A 625 2.67 -7.59 -11.03
N TYR A 626 2.74 -6.40 -11.60
CA TYR A 626 3.96 -5.59 -11.63
C TYR A 626 4.20 -4.95 -10.26
N LEU A 627 3.14 -4.42 -9.65
CA LEU A 627 3.13 -3.81 -8.31
C LEU A 627 1.81 -4.12 -7.59
N ALA A 628 1.89 -4.66 -6.38
CA ALA A 628 0.80 -4.69 -5.41
C ALA A 628 1.21 -3.90 -4.18
N LYS A 629 0.41 -2.92 -3.78
CA LYS A 629 0.63 -2.08 -2.60
C LYS A 629 -0.66 -2.01 -1.78
N HIS A 630 -0.58 -2.09 -0.45
CA HIS A 630 -1.78 -1.94 0.43
C HIS A 630 -2.93 -2.88 0.05
N THR A 631 -2.60 -4.13 -0.27
CA THR A 631 -3.59 -5.14 -0.68
C THR A 631 -3.91 -6.09 0.47
N THR A 632 -5.19 -6.25 0.76
CA THR A 632 -5.72 -7.11 1.82
C THR A 632 -6.48 -8.27 1.20
N PHE A 633 -6.11 -9.51 1.55
CA PHE A 633 -6.91 -10.70 1.31
C PHE A 633 -7.52 -11.16 2.63
N ASN A 634 -8.85 -11.11 2.75
CA ASN A 634 -9.57 -11.78 3.81
C ASN A 634 -10.33 -12.96 3.20
N ARG A 635 -9.84 -14.16 3.52
CA ARG A 635 -10.30 -15.46 3.03
C ARG A 635 -10.09 -15.65 1.53
N SER A 636 -8.96 -16.27 1.21
CA SER A 636 -8.55 -16.69 -0.14
C SER A 636 -8.24 -18.20 -0.15
N SER A 637 -8.25 -18.82 -1.33
CA SER A 637 -8.00 -20.27 -1.49
C SER A 637 -7.12 -20.64 -2.68
N LYS A 638 -6.52 -19.66 -3.36
CA LYS A 638 -5.53 -19.80 -4.44
C LYS A 638 -4.34 -18.90 -4.14
N ASP A 639 -3.38 -18.87 -5.06
CA ASP A 639 -2.27 -17.91 -5.03
C ASP A 639 -2.79 -16.49 -4.80
N CYS A 640 -2.31 -15.81 -3.75
CA CYS A 640 -2.64 -14.39 -3.52
C CYS A 640 -1.96 -13.52 -4.58
N TRP A 641 -0.67 -13.75 -4.80
CA TRP A 641 0.11 -13.12 -5.90
C TRP A 641 0.90 -14.19 -6.66
N GLY A 642 0.34 -14.67 -7.75
CA GLY A 642 0.93 -15.71 -8.59
C GLY A 642 1.68 -15.20 -9.81
N GLN A 643 2.37 -16.11 -10.48
CA GLN A 643 2.96 -15.92 -11.82
C GLN A 643 4.02 -14.81 -11.88
N SER A 644 5.02 -14.87 -10.99
CA SER A 644 6.18 -13.96 -10.98
C SER A 644 5.81 -12.49 -10.73
N PRO A 645 5.21 -12.19 -9.56
CA PRO A 645 4.97 -10.81 -9.15
C PRO A 645 6.29 -9.99 -9.15
N GLY A 646 6.19 -8.72 -9.53
CA GLY A 646 7.31 -7.75 -9.55
C GLY A 646 7.61 -7.19 -8.16
N ALA A 647 6.64 -6.50 -7.57
CA ALA A 647 6.70 -5.95 -6.21
C ALA A 647 5.39 -6.20 -5.44
N VAL A 648 5.48 -6.63 -4.18
CA VAL A 648 4.34 -6.77 -3.26
C VAL A 648 4.71 -6.12 -1.93
N ILE A 649 4.01 -5.05 -1.57
CA ILE A 649 4.46 -4.11 -0.52
C ILE A 649 3.30 -3.75 0.41
N ASN A 650 3.52 -3.91 1.71
CA ASN A 650 2.58 -3.55 2.77
C ASN A 650 1.20 -4.21 2.52
N CYS A 651 1.21 -5.54 2.43
CA CYS A 651 0.03 -6.34 2.13
C CYS A 651 -0.35 -7.26 3.30
N PHE A 652 -1.63 -7.57 3.40
CA PHE A 652 -2.18 -8.39 4.48
C PHE A 652 -2.94 -9.59 3.92
N VAL A 653 -2.76 -10.76 4.51
CA VAL A 653 -3.48 -12.00 4.16
C VAL A 653 -4.04 -12.61 5.45
N ASP A 654 -5.34 -12.92 5.47
CA ASP A 654 -5.97 -13.61 6.58
C ASP A 654 -6.85 -14.75 6.08
N LYS A 655 -6.84 -15.88 6.80
CA LYS A 655 -7.65 -17.07 6.49
C LYS A 655 -7.38 -17.61 5.08
N HIS A 656 -6.11 -17.67 4.69
CA HIS A 656 -5.71 -18.29 3.42
C HIS A 656 -5.69 -19.80 3.59
N ASP A 657 -6.56 -20.50 2.84
CA ASP A 657 -6.87 -21.91 3.13
C ASP A 657 -6.98 -22.78 1.88
N HIS A 658 -6.19 -23.85 1.86
CA HIS A 658 -6.15 -24.83 0.79
C HIS A 658 -7.20 -25.94 0.91
N TYR A 659 -7.69 -26.24 2.12
CA TYR A 659 -8.60 -27.37 2.35
C TYR A 659 -10.03 -27.08 1.93
N ASN A 660 -10.36 -25.80 1.80
CA ASN A 660 -11.57 -25.46 1.10
C ASN A 660 -11.39 -25.74 -0.38
N ALA A 661 -10.30 -25.32 -1.05
CA ALA A 661 -10.04 -25.59 -2.46
C ALA A 661 -9.92 -27.09 -2.78
N ASP A 662 -10.39 -27.50 -3.96
CA ASP A 662 -10.04 -28.81 -4.52
C ASP A 662 -8.50 -28.97 -4.47
N HIS A 663 -7.96 -30.09 -3.98
CA HIS A 663 -6.52 -30.35 -3.79
C HIS A 663 -5.66 -30.12 -5.05
N LEU A 664 -6.29 -29.94 -6.20
CA LEU A 664 -5.68 -29.55 -7.46
C LEU A 664 -5.24 -28.07 -7.51
N MET A 665 -5.73 -27.22 -6.61
CA MET A 665 -5.36 -25.81 -6.55
C MET A 665 -4.23 -25.63 -5.55
N HIS A 666 -3.11 -25.11 -6.02
CA HIS A 666 -2.00 -24.69 -5.17
C HIS A 666 -2.30 -23.28 -4.66
N PRO A 667 -2.37 -23.05 -3.35
CA PRO A 667 -2.45 -21.73 -2.78
C PRO A 667 -1.11 -21.34 -2.16
N ASP A 668 -0.49 -20.34 -2.74
CA ASP A 668 0.69 -19.68 -2.21
C ASP A 668 0.41 -18.22 -1.86
N ILE A 669 1.08 -17.66 -0.86
CA ILE A 669 1.05 -16.19 -0.73
C ILE A 669 1.74 -15.60 -1.96
N ILE A 670 2.96 -16.05 -2.26
CA ILE A 670 3.74 -15.67 -3.44
C ILE A 670 4.12 -16.91 -4.26
N HIS A 671 3.72 -16.94 -5.54
CA HIS A 671 4.09 -18.04 -6.44
C HIS A 671 4.81 -17.53 -7.69
N PHE A 672 5.95 -18.15 -7.99
CA PHE A 672 6.67 -17.97 -9.24
C PHE A 672 6.58 -19.23 -10.08
N HIS A 673 5.98 -19.05 -11.24
CA HIS A 673 5.86 -20.07 -12.26
C HIS A 673 6.45 -19.49 -13.54
N VAL A 674 7.75 -19.69 -13.74
CA VAL A 674 8.51 -19.08 -14.85
C VAL A 674 9.33 -20.17 -15.51
N ASN A 675 9.24 -20.34 -16.83
CA ASN A 675 9.99 -21.37 -17.54
C ASN A 675 11.26 -20.80 -18.17
N GLY A 676 12.41 -20.95 -17.49
CA GLY A 676 13.72 -20.71 -18.10
C GLY A 676 14.16 -19.24 -18.19
N ASP A 677 13.33 -18.27 -17.80
CA ASP A 677 13.70 -16.85 -17.85
C ASP A 677 14.64 -16.44 -16.70
N PHE A 678 15.45 -15.42 -17.00
CA PHE A 678 16.22 -14.67 -16.01
C PHE A 678 15.31 -13.68 -15.28
N ILE A 679 15.08 -13.94 -14.00
CA ILE A 679 14.25 -13.09 -13.15
C ILE A 679 15.13 -12.27 -12.22
N GLU A 680 14.91 -10.96 -12.18
CA GLU A 680 15.63 -10.10 -11.25
C GLU A 680 14.80 -8.98 -10.63
N ASN A 681 15.36 -8.30 -9.63
CA ASN A 681 14.85 -7.05 -9.10
C ASN A 681 13.39 -7.15 -8.61
N ARG A 682 13.19 -8.06 -7.65
CA ARG A 682 11.90 -8.34 -7.01
C ARG A 682 11.89 -7.86 -5.57
N ILE A 683 10.77 -7.25 -5.15
CA ILE A 683 10.60 -6.73 -3.79
C ILE A 683 9.34 -7.33 -3.16
N PHE A 684 9.50 -7.96 -2.01
CA PHE A 684 8.42 -8.42 -1.16
C PHE A 684 8.61 -7.83 0.23
N ALA A 685 7.88 -6.77 0.55
CA ALA A 685 8.10 -6.01 1.78
C ALA A 685 6.81 -5.86 2.59
N ASP A 686 6.92 -5.92 3.92
CA ASP A 686 5.82 -5.63 4.86
C ASP A 686 4.59 -6.52 4.64
N ILE A 687 4.81 -7.81 4.36
CA ILE A 687 3.74 -8.80 4.19
C ILE A 687 3.40 -9.40 5.54
N THR A 688 2.14 -9.30 5.94
CA THR A 688 1.62 -9.96 7.14
C THR A 688 0.59 -11.00 6.75
N ALA A 689 0.73 -12.23 7.25
CA ALA A 689 -0.25 -13.29 7.07
C ALA A 689 -0.67 -13.89 8.41
N THR A 690 -1.97 -13.99 8.66
CA THR A 690 -2.54 -14.62 9.86
C THR A 690 -3.52 -15.71 9.49
N ASN A 691 -3.69 -16.69 10.38
CA ASN A 691 -4.52 -17.86 10.12
C ASN A 691 -4.22 -18.49 8.75
N ASP A 692 -2.94 -18.61 8.40
CA ASP A 692 -2.54 -19.15 7.12
C ASP A 692 -2.44 -20.68 7.18
N TYR A 693 -3.19 -21.36 6.32
CA TYR A 693 -3.22 -22.81 6.19
C TYR A 693 -2.58 -23.25 4.87
N ALA A 694 -2.11 -22.33 4.06
CA ALA A 694 -1.59 -22.53 2.71
C ALA A 694 -0.05 -22.43 2.68
N GLN A 695 0.55 -22.62 1.49
CA GLN A 695 1.99 -22.49 1.34
C GLN A 695 2.38 -21.01 1.37
N ILE A 696 3.55 -20.68 1.93
CA ILE A 696 3.98 -19.28 2.03
C ILE A 696 4.46 -18.79 0.67
N GLY A 697 5.28 -19.60 0.01
CA GLY A 697 5.59 -19.34 -1.37
C GLY A 697 6.35 -20.46 -2.03
N HIS A 698 6.24 -20.48 -3.33
CA HIS A 698 6.92 -21.42 -4.20
C HIS A 698 7.67 -20.67 -5.28
N LEU A 699 9.00 -20.66 -5.19
CA LEU A 699 9.86 -20.10 -6.22
C LEU A 699 10.44 -21.25 -7.03
N GLU A 700 9.88 -21.55 -8.20
CA GLU A 700 10.31 -22.66 -9.05
C GLU A 700 10.57 -22.27 -10.51
N TRP A 701 11.35 -23.13 -11.18
CA TRP A 701 11.60 -23.19 -12.63
C TRP A 701 12.28 -22.00 -13.31
N ALA A 702 12.54 -20.92 -12.59
CA ALA A 702 13.44 -19.87 -13.08
C ALA A 702 14.86 -20.44 -13.25
N SER A 703 15.51 -20.11 -14.37
CA SER A 703 16.89 -20.57 -14.64
C SER A 703 17.92 -19.90 -13.73
N LYS A 704 17.63 -18.65 -13.32
CA LYS A 704 18.47 -17.87 -12.41
C LYS A 704 17.65 -16.76 -11.77
N LEU A 705 17.84 -16.56 -10.46
CA LEU A 705 17.23 -15.48 -9.69
C LEU A 705 18.31 -14.49 -9.23
N SER A 706 18.06 -13.19 -9.35
CA SER A 706 19.01 -12.19 -8.84
C SER A 706 18.37 -10.92 -8.30
N ASN A 707 18.99 -10.28 -7.33
CA ASN A 707 18.51 -9.02 -6.75
C ASN A 707 17.08 -9.15 -6.20
N PHE A 708 16.89 -10.00 -5.18
CA PHE A 708 15.59 -10.19 -4.51
C PHE A 708 15.60 -9.62 -3.09
N ALA A 709 14.52 -8.98 -2.68
CA ALA A 709 14.33 -8.49 -1.31
C ALA A 709 13.06 -9.11 -0.69
N PHE A 710 13.22 -9.69 0.49
CA PHE A 710 12.16 -10.13 1.40
C PHE A 710 12.35 -9.37 2.71
N ALA A 711 11.56 -8.34 2.95
CA ALA A 711 11.75 -7.45 4.08
C ALA A 711 10.52 -7.39 4.98
N ARG A 712 10.68 -7.51 6.30
CA ARG A 712 9.62 -7.26 7.29
C ARG A 712 8.39 -8.15 7.11
N TRP A 713 8.60 -9.44 6.81
CA TRP A 713 7.51 -10.42 6.73
C TRP A 713 7.08 -10.89 8.12
N LYS A 714 5.78 -11.08 8.32
CA LYS A 714 5.19 -11.61 9.57
C LYS A 714 4.14 -12.65 9.24
N ILE A 715 4.53 -13.92 9.27
CA ILE A 715 3.71 -15.04 8.83
C ILE A 715 3.39 -15.94 10.02
N ASP A 716 2.11 -16.14 10.30
CA ASP A 716 1.62 -17.13 11.26
C ASP A 716 0.89 -18.26 10.53
N ALA A 717 1.67 -19.28 10.17
CA ALA A 717 1.17 -20.49 9.53
C ALA A 717 0.64 -21.48 10.56
N ARG A 718 -0.34 -22.28 10.16
CA ARG A 718 -0.97 -23.28 11.04
C ARG A 718 -0.24 -24.61 11.04
N TYR A 719 0.31 -25.01 9.89
CA TYR A 719 0.96 -26.31 9.74
C TYR A 719 2.46 -26.15 9.51
N ALA A 720 3.24 -26.91 10.28
CA ALA A 720 4.70 -27.04 10.13
C ALA A 720 5.16 -27.57 8.75
N SER A 721 4.23 -28.09 7.95
CA SER A 721 4.48 -28.50 6.57
C SER A 721 4.54 -27.32 5.59
N GLN A 722 4.00 -26.15 5.95
CA GLN A 722 4.02 -24.99 5.07
C GLN A 722 5.42 -24.40 5.00
N SER A 723 5.78 -23.93 3.82
CA SER A 723 7.13 -23.49 3.54
C SER A 723 7.19 -22.33 2.56
N LEU A 724 8.28 -21.58 2.66
CA LEU A 724 8.76 -20.67 1.63
C LEU A 724 9.92 -21.37 0.91
N ASN A 725 9.66 -21.84 -0.31
CA ASN A 725 10.59 -22.67 -1.08
C ASN A 725 11.40 -21.84 -2.06
N PHE A 726 12.72 -21.90 -1.92
CA PHE A 726 13.70 -21.34 -2.85
C PHE A 726 14.36 -22.47 -3.65
N ASN A 727 13.77 -22.80 -4.81
CA ASN A 727 14.29 -23.89 -5.64
C ASN A 727 15.49 -23.44 -6.48
N PRO A 728 15.53 -22.29 -7.18
CA PRO A 728 16.69 -21.90 -7.99
C PRO A 728 17.84 -21.31 -7.18
N ASP A 729 19.02 -21.21 -7.81
CA ASP A 729 20.15 -20.46 -7.28
C ASP A 729 19.83 -18.96 -7.21
N PHE A 730 20.13 -18.34 -6.07
CA PHE A 730 20.09 -16.88 -5.91
C PHE A 730 21.45 -16.22 -6.08
N ASP A 731 21.40 -15.10 -6.78
CA ASP A 731 22.52 -14.21 -6.94
C ASP A 731 22.16 -12.80 -6.48
N HIS A 732 22.45 -12.49 -5.22
CA HIS A 732 21.96 -11.34 -4.45
C HIS A 732 20.54 -11.51 -3.91
N LEU A 733 20.44 -11.84 -2.62
CA LEU A 733 19.19 -12.01 -1.86
C LEU A 733 19.30 -11.25 -0.54
N VAL A 734 18.34 -10.35 -0.27
CA VAL A 734 18.18 -9.66 1.00
C VAL A 734 16.95 -10.22 1.70
N MET A 735 17.14 -10.82 2.87
CA MET A 735 16.06 -11.22 3.77
C MET A 735 16.26 -10.57 5.13
N THR A 736 15.45 -9.57 5.47
CA THR A 736 15.61 -8.77 6.69
C THR A 736 14.31 -8.66 7.48
N ASP A 737 14.40 -8.81 8.80
CA ASP A 737 13.30 -8.59 9.75
C ASP A 737 12.09 -9.49 9.51
N CYS A 738 12.33 -10.73 9.11
CA CYS A 738 11.29 -11.69 8.75
C CYS A 738 11.01 -12.68 9.89
N THR A 739 9.73 -12.90 10.15
CA THR A 739 9.23 -13.86 11.14
C THR A 739 8.27 -14.84 10.49
N PHE A 740 8.59 -16.13 10.58
CA PHE A 740 7.88 -17.27 10.00
C PHE A 740 7.53 -18.27 11.09
N ARG A 741 6.34 -18.12 11.69
CA ARG A 741 5.87 -18.98 12.75
C ARG A 741 5.20 -20.23 12.17
N SER A 742 5.61 -21.39 12.67
CA SER A 742 5.10 -22.70 12.26
C SER A 742 5.20 -22.98 10.76
N CYS A 743 6.11 -22.33 10.04
CA CYS A 743 6.45 -22.64 8.65
C CYS A 743 7.98 -22.68 8.46
N SER A 744 8.44 -23.39 7.42
CA SER A 744 9.86 -23.49 7.11
C SER A 744 10.30 -22.51 6.03
N VAL A 745 11.57 -22.14 6.07
CA VAL A 745 12.24 -21.45 4.96
C VAL A 745 13.25 -22.42 4.36
N ASP A 746 13.04 -22.75 3.10
CA ASP A 746 13.70 -23.87 2.44
C ASP A 746 14.63 -23.35 1.34
N PHE A 747 15.94 -23.47 1.54
CA PHE A 747 16.96 -23.10 0.56
C PHE A 747 17.52 -24.37 -0.07
N MET A 748 17.03 -24.74 -1.25
CA MET A 748 17.35 -26.04 -1.85
C MET A 748 18.64 -26.06 -2.66
N ASN A 749 19.13 -24.90 -3.08
CA ASN A 749 20.22 -24.74 -4.03
C ASN A 749 21.28 -23.72 -3.58
N PHE A 750 22.31 -23.48 -4.38
CA PHE A 750 23.46 -22.68 -3.98
C PHE A 750 23.22 -21.19 -4.18
N ASN A 751 23.47 -20.39 -3.14
CA ASN A 751 23.17 -18.97 -3.12
C ASN A 751 24.44 -18.17 -2.83
N LYS A 752 24.59 -17.01 -3.49
CA LYS A 752 25.70 -16.08 -3.25
C LYS A 752 25.18 -14.65 -3.09
N ARG A 753 25.95 -13.81 -2.39
CA ARG A 753 25.57 -12.42 -2.08
C ARG A 753 24.29 -12.35 -1.24
N VAL A 754 24.21 -13.17 -0.20
CA VAL A 754 23.00 -13.30 0.62
C VAL A 754 23.14 -12.48 1.90
N LEU A 755 22.13 -11.70 2.26
CA LEU A 755 21.96 -11.12 3.58
C LEU A 755 20.77 -11.79 4.25
N LEU A 756 21.01 -12.46 5.38
CA LEU A 756 19.97 -12.89 6.31
C LEU A 756 20.13 -12.07 7.60
N ARG A 757 19.19 -11.17 7.91
CA ARG A 757 19.23 -10.30 9.09
C ARG A 757 17.92 -10.41 9.86
N ASN A 758 17.97 -10.59 11.18
CA ASN A 758 16.77 -10.63 12.04
C ASN A 758 15.71 -11.63 11.52
N LEU A 759 16.15 -12.83 11.14
CA LEU A 759 15.31 -13.88 10.56
C LEU A 759 14.94 -14.91 11.63
N HIS A 760 13.65 -15.00 11.96
CA HIS A 760 13.12 -16.01 12.88
C HIS A 760 12.21 -16.96 12.13
N THR A 761 12.53 -18.26 12.08
CA THR A 761 11.66 -19.25 11.43
C THR A 761 11.53 -20.53 12.24
N TYR A 762 10.42 -21.24 12.09
CA TYR A 762 10.18 -22.48 12.80
C TYR A 762 11.20 -23.56 12.43
N LYS A 763 11.48 -23.71 11.14
CA LYS A 763 12.38 -24.76 10.65
C LYS A 763 13.16 -24.29 9.43
N TYR A 764 14.42 -24.67 9.35
CA TYR A 764 15.20 -24.63 8.12
C TYR A 764 15.17 -26.00 7.43
N ARG A 765 14.95 -26.03 6.12
CA ARG A 765 15.22 -27.22 5.30
C ARG A 765 16.14 -26.85 4.15
N GLY A 766 17.39 -27.27 4.26
CA GLY A 766 18.37 -27.16 3.20
C GLY A 766 19.42 -28.27 3.34
N ASN A 767 20.33 -28.30 2.39
CA ASN A 767 21.53 -29.13 2.47
C ASN A 767 22.51 -28.53 3.50
N GLU A 768 23.73 -29.07 3.61
CA GLU A 768 24.76 -28.46 4.45
C GLU A 768 24.99 -27.00 4.05
N VAL A 769 25.17 -26.10 5.02
CA VAL A 769 25.33 -24.64 4.80
C VAL A 769 26.34 -24.30 3.71
N SER A 770 27.52 -24.94 3.73
CA SER A 770 28.59 -24.69 2.75
C SER A 770 28.21 -25.10 1.33
N SER A 771 27.20 -25.95 1.18
CA SER A 771 26.61 -26.31 -0.11
C SER A 771 25.42 -25.42 -0.50
N THR A 772 24.92 -24.59 0.41
CA THR A 772 23.77 -23.71 0.19
C THR A 772 24.15 -22.23 0.10
N PHE A 773 25.20 -21.78 0.79
CA PHE A 773 25.61 -20.37 0.83
C PHE A 773 27.10 -20.21 0.55
N HIS A 774 27.45 -19.25 -0.32
CA HIS A 774 28.84 -18.90 -0.57
C HIS A 774 29.43 -18.14 0.63
N PRO A 775 30.47 -18.67 1.31
CA PRO A 775 30.93 -18.13 2.60
C PRO A 775 31.48 -16.70 2.51
N SER A 776 32.18 -16.35 1.43
CA SER A 776 32.77 -14.99 1.31
C SER A 776 31.81 -13.89 0.88
N THR A 777 30.56 -14.23 0.51
CA THR A 777 29.58 -13.25 0.04
C THR A 777 28.28 -13.30 0.82
N THR A 778 28.24 -14.05 1.93
CA THR A 778 27.03 -14.21 2.74
C THR A 778 27.21 -13.49 4.06
N ILE A 779 26.23 -12.66 4.42
CA ILE A 779 26.12 -11.98 5.70
C ILE A 779 24.96 -12.61 6.45
N ILE A 780 25.22 -13.07 7.65
CA ILE A 780 24.21 -13.69 8.52
C ILE A 780 24.28 -13.00 9.87
N ASP A 781 23.16 -12.40 10.26
CA ASP A 781 23.06 -11.55 11.43
C ASP A 781 21.73 -11.82 12.15
N ASN A 782 21.80 -12.19 13.43
CA ASN A 782 20.63 -12.50 14.25
C ASN A 782 19.60 -13.44 13.57
N VAL A 783 20.00 -14.68 13.29
CA VAL A 783 19.13 -15.70 12.69
C VAL A 783 18.83 -16.82 13.70
N HIS A 784 17.55 -17.18 13.80
CA HIS A 784 17.05 -18.15 14.78
C HIS A 784 16.11 -19.18 14.16
N PHE A 785 16.33 -20.46 14.51
CA PHE A 785 15.49 -21.60 14.09
C PHE A 785 14.87 -22.31 15.29
N THR A 786 13.53 -22.43 15.34
CA THR A 786 12.85 -23.05 16.48
C THR A 786 13.15 -24.55 16.62
N VAL A 787 13.24 -25.27 15.49
CA VAL A 787 13.51 -26.72 15.48
C VAL A 787 14.84 -26.98 14.80
N GLU A 788 15.73 -27.64 15.53
CA GLU A 788 16.97 -28.20 14.97
C GLU A 788 16.64 -29.41 14.08
N HIS A 789 17.22 -29.44 12.88
CA HIS A 789 17.10 -30.52 11.92
C HIS A 789 18.50 -31.02 11.53
N ALA A 790 18.60 -32.21 10.96
CA ALA A 790 19.88 -32.85 10.58
C ALA A 790 20.72 -32.11 9.51
N GLY A 791 20.37 -30.87 9.16
CA GLY A 791 21.14 -29.96 8.31
C GLY A 791 21.11 -28.52 8.81
N SER A 792 20.72 -28.30 10.08
CA SER A 792 20.66 -26.98 10.68
C SER A 792 22.06 -26.34 10.74
N PRO A 793 22.18 -25.04 10.40
CA PRO A 793 23.45 -24.36 10.42
C PRO A 793 24.05 -24.22 11.82
N SER A 794 25.34 -24.49 12.01
CA SER A 794 26.01 -24.32 13.31
C SER A 794 26.14 -22.87 13.78
N TRP A 795 25.93 -21.90 12.89
CA TRP A 795 25.93 -20.47 13.21
C TRP A 795 24.57 -19.95 13.72
N ALA A 796 23.49 -20.73 13.56
CA ALA A 796 22.17 -20.31 13.96
C ALA A 796 21.92 -20.61 15.43
N THR A 797 21.12 -19.76 16.07
CA THR A 797 20.59 -20.10 17.40
C THR A 797 19.39 -21.03 17.27
N HIS A 798 19.29 -21.97 18.19
CA HIS A 798 18.22 -22.97 18.23
C HIS A 798 17.50 -22.93 19.58
N GLY A 799 16.21 -23.25 19.58
CA GLY A 799 15.42 -23.38 20.80
C GLY A 799 14.02 -22.81 20.68
N PRO A 800 13.21 -22.90 21.74
CA PRO A 800 11.88 -22.29 21.75
C PRO A 800 12.00 -20.76 21.60
N VAL A 801 11.38 -20.21 20.55
CA VAL A 801 11.22 -18.76 20.39
C VAL A 801 10.13 -18.26 21.32
N ASN A 802 10.46 -17.28 22.16
CA ASN A 802 9.43 -16.49 22.80
C ASN A 802 8.83 -15.52 21.78
N TRP A 803 7.79 -15.96 21.08
CA TRP A 803 7.07 -15.12 20.09
C TRP A 803 6.40 -13.89 20.70
N ALA A 804 6.38 -13.75 22.04
CA ALA A 804 5.92 -12.57 22.76
C ALA A 804 7.05 -11.59 23.15
N ALA A 805 8.33 -11.95 22.92
CA ALA A 805 9.41 -10.99 23.09
C ALA A 805 9.36 -9.95 21.95
N PRO A 806 9.55 -8.65 22.25
CA PRO A 806 9.61 -7.64 21.20
C PRO A 806 10.75 -7.98 20.24
N SER A 807 10.49 -7.84 18.93
CA SER A 807 11.58 -7.79 17.96
C SER A 807 12.58 -6.71 18.36
N PRO A 808 13.88 -6.88 18.07
CA PRO A 808 14.81 -5.77 18.14
C PRO A 808 14.22 -4.57 17.38
N PRO A 809 14.36 -3.33 17.89
CA PRO A 809 13.84 -2.16 17.19
C PRO A 809 14.42 -2.13 15.76
N ALA A 810 13.53 -1.96 14.77
CA ALA A 810 13.95 -1.69 13.40
C ALA A 810 14.74 -0.37 13.39
N GLY A 811 15.99 -0.40 12.94
CA GLY A 811 16.73 0.85 12.66
C GLY A 811 18.05 1.08 13.37
N SER A 812 18.74 0.08 13.93
CA SER A 812 20.21 0.22 14.02
C SER A 812 20.79 -0.08 12.65
N ALA A 813 20.79 0.92 11.76
CA ALA A 813 21.63 0.87 10.57
C ALA A 813 23.05 0.51 11.04
N SER A 814 23.67 -0.50 10.42
CA SER A 814 25.12 -0.60 10.55
C SER A 814 25.65 0.66 9.88
N ASP A 815 26.48 1.43 10.56
CA ASP A 815 27.11 2.67 10.08
C ASP A 815 28.05 2.46 8.86
N GLY A 816 27.98 1.31 8.19
CA GLY A 816 28.82 0.94 7.06
C GLY A 816 30.28 0.71 7.45
N THR A 817 30.66 0.77 8.73
CA THR A 817 32.08 0.73 9.14
C THR A 817 32.67 -0.67 9.23
N GLY A 818 31.89 -1.72 8.95
CA GLY A 818 32.39 -3.10 8.89
C GLY A 818 32.87 -3.66 10.23
N GLN A 819 32.53 -3.03 11.36
CA GLN A 819 32.83 -3.59 12.67
C GLN A 819 31.68 -4.48 13.18
N TYR A 820 31.95 -5.78 13.16
CA TYR A 820 31.12 -6.85 13.74
C TYR A 820 30.71 -6.54 15.18
N ILE A 821 29.41 -6.61 15.48
CA ILE A 821 28.92 -6.61 16.87
C ILE A 821 28.88 -8.06 17.36
N SER A 822 29.63 -8.36 18.43
CA SER A 822 29.60 -9.67 19.09
C SER A 822 28.30 -9.85 19.89
N SER A 823 27.52 -10.84 19.48
CA SER A 823 26.48 -11.58 20.23
C SER A 823 26.08 -11.09 21.64
N LEU A 824 24.81 -10.70 21.76
CA LEU A 824 24.09 -10.70 23.04
C LEU A 824 23.42 -12.08 23.22
N VAL A 825 24.03 -12.95 24.02
CA VAL A 825 23.39 -14.16 24.56
C VAL A 825 22.76 -13.78 25.89
N GLN A 826 21.43 -13.79 25.98
CA GLN A 826 20.74 -13.82 27.28
C GLN A 826 20.21 -15.22 27.57
N SER A 827 20.40 -15.61 28.83
CA SER A 827 20.30 -16.94 29.42
C SER A 827 18.89 -17.51 29.48
N GLU A 828 18.80 -18.83 29.27
CA GLU A 828 17.67 -19.69 29.60
C GLU A 828 17.24 -19.54 31.07
N SER A 829 15.93 -19.33 31.30
CA SER A 829 15.16 -20.11 32.28
C SER A 829 13.67 -19.75 32.23
N GLU A 830 12.86 -20.80 32.31
CA GLU A 830 11.41 -20.83 32.61
C GLU A 830 10.43 -20.39 31.50
N LEU A 831 9.91 -21.37 30.74
CA LEU A 831 8.47 -21.60 30.49
C LEU A 831 8.28 -22.77 29.49
N THR A 832 8.25 -23.99 30.02
CA THR A 832 8.00 -25.23 29.28
C THR A 832 6.52 -25.62 29.31
N SER A 833 5.67 -25.04 28.44
CA SER A 833 4.45 -25.74 27.96
C SER A 833 3.66 -24.91 26.95
N TRP A 834 4.05 -24.98 25.68
CA TRP A 834 3.13 -24.83 24.56
C TRP A 834 3.06 -26.18 23.86
N SER A 835 2.10 -27.02 24.25
CA SER A 835 1.81 -28.23 23.48
C SER A 835 1.09 -27.81 22.19
N LEU A 836 1.81 -27.84 21.07
CA LEU A 836 1.20 -27.86 19.74
C LEU A 836 0.18 -29.00 19.71
N GLY A 837 -1.00 -28.72 19.17
CA GLY A 837 -2.05 -29.73 19.03
C GLY A 837 -1.50 -30.98 18.33
N ASN A 838 -1.93 -32.14 18.80
CA ASN A 838 -1.52 -33.44 18.29
C ASN A 838 -1.62 -33.48 16.75
N PRO A 839 -0.51 -33.65 16.00
CA PRO A 839 -0.53 -33.68 14.53
C PRO A 839 -1.26 -34.91 13.96
N ASN A 840 -1.69 -35.86 14.80
CA ASN A 840 -2.37 -37.10 14.41
C ASN A 840 -3.89 -37.10 14.67
N ALA A 841 -4.52 -35.96 14.96
CA ALA A 841 -5.97 -35.90 15.07
C ALA A 841 -6.58 -35.69 13.68
N ASP A 842 -7.02 -36.79 13.06
CA ASP A 842 -7.78 -36.87 11.79
C ASP A 842 -9.14 -36.14 11.78
N ASP A 843 -9.43 -35.25 12.75
CA ASP A 843 -10.66 -34.43 12.74
C ASP A 843 -10.49 -33.23 11.78
N GLN A 844 -10.46 -33.53 10.48
CA GLN A 844 -10.30 -32.60 9.35
C GLN A 844 -11.47 -31.62 9.14
N THR A 845 -12.46 -31.53 10.02
CA THR A 845 -13.70 -30.77 9.73
C THR A 845 -13.85 -29.43 10.46
N ASP A 846 -13.03 -29.11 11.46
CA ASP A 846 -13.18 -27.85 12.21
C ASP A 846 -11.94 -26.95 12.10
N HIS A 847 -11.85 -26.19 11.01
CA HIS A 847 -10.90 -25.09 10.88
C HIS A 847 -11.28 -23.95 11.83
N PHE A 848 -10.65 -23.90 13.01
CA PHE A 848 -10.85 -22.81 13.96
C PHE A 848 -9.97 -21.60 13.62
N TYR A 849 -10.57 -20.57 13.03
CA TYR A 849 -9.94 -19.26 12.89
C TYR A 849 -9.87 -18.55 14.24
N TYR A 850 -8.73 -17.92 14.57
CA TYR A 850 -8.67 -16.97 15.68
C TYR A 850 -8.87 -15.54 15.16
N ASP A 851 -9.37 -14.65 16.01
CA ASP A 851 -9.42 -13.23 15.72
C ASP A 851 -7.96 -12.68 15.74
N PRO A 852 -7.45 -12.11 14.64
CA PRO A 852 -6.10 -11.56 14.58
C PRO A 852 -5.82 -10.53 15.69
N ALA A 853 -6.84 -9.83 16.20
CA ALA A 853 -6.70 -8.88 17.31
C ALA A 853 -6.36 -9.54 18.66
N LEU A 854 -6.48 -10.87 18.77
CA LEU A 854 -6.08 -11.66 19.95
C LEU A 854 -4.61 -12.06 19.92
N LEU A 855 -3.95 -12.04 18.75
CA LEU A 855 -2.51 -11.93 18.70
C LEU A 855 -2.16 -10.50 19.05
N ASP A 856 -1.43 -10.29 20.14
CA ASP A 856 -1.00 -8.95 20.51
C ASP A 856 0.16 -8.51 19.61
N LEU A 857 -0.16 -8.20 18.35
CA LEU A 857 0.77 -7.62 17.39
C LEU A 857 1.04 -6.13 17.67
N ARG A 858 0.45 -5.55 18.73
CA ARG A 858 0.64 -4.13 19.11
C ARG A 858 2.00 -3.84 19.75
N TRP A 859 2.74 -4.86 20.16
CA TRP A 859 4.12 -4.72 20.66
C TRP A 859 5.12 -4.39 19.53
N TRP A 860 4.62 -4.21 18.29
CA TRP A 860 5.40 -4.10 17.04
C TRP A 860 5.04 -2.87 16.18
N ARG A 861 4.23 -1.92 16.68
CA ARG A 861 3.91 -0.67 15.97
C ARG A 861 4.80 0.48 16.42
#